data_AF-L0IL47-F1
#
_entry.id   AF-L0IL47-F1
#
_cell.length_a   1.000
_cell.length_b   1.000
_cell.length_c   1.000
_cell.angle_alpha   90.00
_cell.angle_beta   90.00
_cell.angle_gamma   90.00
#
_symmetry.space_group_name_H-M   'P 1'
#
loop_
_entity.id
_entity.type
_entity.pdbx_description
1 polymer ?
#
loop_
_entity_poly.entity_id
_entity_poly.type
_entity_poly.pdbx_seq_one_letter_code
_entity_poly.pdbx_strand_id
1 'polypeptide(L)'
;MRRFLSYLLVIVLIFTVAIPSIGFAQTNSKIELKQAIEIAKEKLNIPSSGYNFNSNYNESDNSKTWYLTWSSSTNGTINVSVDADTGEIISYNFYKPDNTPASIIPKHTKEEAKEVAVNFLNKIVPEKFKETKEQETDDYAGNNPKIAYSTAYSFNFIRIVNGIPFQGNQITVEVNKNTLDVQSYYLTWGSDYNFPDPKSAISKDKAIQIFRDNNSLSLQYNLVYTDVYGNNESTPQAILVYSLVNNQPIDAITGKILYQGYYGPYMGGMGAKSDNSQVLSPEEQKAVDDVSKYISKDKAIELAKEKLPFTIGSQYSLTNSALYKDNSNTDSATWDFSWSYTDGNNYNYISAAVDATTGELKTFYRNDSNENNVQGKSPKYTKDQLKSIAEDYLNKIQPEKFKQMEYQDNPASEDDNSPYTTFNYIYKANGIPCPFNSINIGVNKYTGDIITYNLSWTDVKLPDNKNVISIDDAYKTLFNNSDFQLSYIIYYAPDKVYQSNSKDIRLVYQLTNFNGLIDANSGAYIDYSGKPILKNENKQFTDITGNWAEKDILLLAQFGIADGKDGKYMPNDYILQKDFIKMLVKSLQPNNVIIPLTSNEDENYDNFYNVAINNKIITESEKNPDSKVPRQDAAKFIVRSLGLKYVADINDIYTLDFFKDANKIDNSLKGYVAIVYGLNIMTGNNGYFNPGENLTRAQTASILVRYLRVEK
;
A
#
# COMPACT_ATOMS: atom_id res chain seq x y z
N MET A 1 -9.82 -60.89 46.98
CA MET A 1 -10.72 -59.73 46.73
C MET A 1 -10.10 -58.36 47.04
N ARG A 2 -9.15 -58.19 47.96
CA ARG A 2 -8.55 -56.86 48.23
C ARG A 2 -7.54 -56.35 47.19
N ARG A 3 -6.86 -57.22 46.44
CA ARG A 3 -5.92 -56.79 45.38
C ARG A 3 -6.60 -56.43 44.06
N PHE A 4 -7.78 -56.98 43.77
CA PHE A 4 -8.54 -56.67 42.54
C PHE A 4 -9.27 -55.32 42.64
N LEU A 5 -9.76 -54.95 43.84
CA LEU A 5 -10.31 -53.62 44.07
C LEU A 5 -9.26 -52.50 43.99
N SER A 6 -8.00 -52.76 44.37
CA SER A 6 -6.93 -51.76 44.27
C SER A 6 -6.52 -51.46 42.82
N TYR A 7 -6.56 -52.45 41.92
CA TYR A 7 -6.31 -52.21 40.49
C TYR A 7 -7.49 -51.51 39.80
N LEU A 8 -8.73 -51.78 40.21
CA LEU A 8 -9.90 -51.07 39.69
C LEU A 8 -9.93 -49.59 40.14
N LEU A 9 -9.48 -49.29 41.37
CA LEU A 9 -9.39 -47.92 41.88
C LEU A 9 -8.26 -47.12 41.22
N VAL A 10 -7.14 -47.75 40.85
CA VAL A 10 -6.03 -47.09 40.14
C VAL A 10 -6.37 -46.85 38.65
N ILE A 11 -7.17 -47.71 38.02
CA ILE A 11 -7.63 -47.49 36.64
C ILE A 11 -8.72 -46.41 36.56
N VAL A 12 -9.53 -46.22 37.61
CA VAL A 12 -10.51 -45.12 37.67
C VAL A 12 -9.85 -43.77 38.05
N LEU A 13 -8.71 -43.76 38.74
CA LEU A 13 -7.95 -42.54 39.08
C LEU A 13 -7.01 -42.04 37.97
N ILE A 14 -6.68 -42.86 36.96
CA ILE A 14 -5.86 -42.45 35.81
C ILE A 14 -6.71 -41.89 34.65
N PHE A 15 -8.05 -42.07 34.67
CA PHE A 15 -8.97 -41.40 33.74
C PHE A 15 -9.51 -40.04 34.22
N THR A 16 -9.04 -39.55 35.37
CA THR A 16 -9.33 -38.20 35.88
C THR A 16 -8.10 -37.30 35.88
N VAL A 17 -7.29 -37.34 34.82
CA VAL A 17 -6.59 -36.10 34.44
C VAL A 17 -7.68 -35.20 33.90
N ALA A 18 -8.15 -34.31 34.79
CA ALA A 18 -8.99 -33.20 34.41
C ALA A 18 -8.31 -32.48 33.25
N ILE A 19 -8.80 -32.70 32.03
CA ILE A 19 -8.86 -31.60 31.07
C ILE A 19 -9.55 -30.50 31.88
N PRO A 20 -8.93 -29.33 32.10
CA PRO A 20 -9.64 -28.24 32.72
C PRO A 20 -10.86 -27.99 31.84
N SER A 21 -12.02 -28.42 32.34
CA SER A 21 -13.32 -28.06 31.79
C SER A 21 -13.45 -26.57 32.07
N ILE A 22 -12.88 -25.77 31.18
CA ILE A 22 -13.25 -24.38 31.03
C ILE A 22 -14.76 -24.46 30.79
N GLY A 23 -15.53 -24.00 31.78
CA GLY A 23 -16.97 -23.92 31.66
C GLY A 23 -17.29 -22.99 30.50
N PHE A 24 -17.57 -23.57 29.33
CA PHE A 24 -18.13 -22.82 28.22
C PHE A 24 -19.54 -22.45 28.65
N ALA A 25 -19.81 -21.15 28.74
CA ALA A 25 -21.17 -20.65 28.72
C ALA A 25 -21.89 -21.29 27.52
N GLN A 26 -23.13 -21.73 27.71
CA GLN A 26 -23.92 -22.37 26.68
C GLN A 26 -24.19 -21.35 25.56
N THR A 27 -23.36 -21.35 24.52
CA THR A 27 -23.48 -20.43 23.38
C THR A 27 -24.71 -20.78 22.55
N ASN A 28 -25.44 -19.80 22.02
CA ASN A 28 -26.62 -20.01 21.17
C ASN A 28 -26.26 -20.27 19.69
N SER A 29 -25.23 -21.10 19.44
CA SER A 29 -24.69 -21.41 18.10
C SER A 29 -25.22 -22.76 17.58
N LYS A 30 -25.41 -22.88 16.26
CA LYS A 30 -25.78 -24.17 15.63
C LYS A 30 -24.58 -25.08 15.40
N ILE A 31 -23.42 -24.48 15.18
CA ILE A 31 -22.13 -25.14 15.03
C ILE A 31 -21.36 -24.95 16.33
N GLU A 32 -21.13 -26.05 17.05
CA GLU A 32 -20.34 -26.04 18.27
C GLU A 32 -18.83 -25.91 17.95
N LEU A 33 -18.04 -25.46 18.93
CA LEU A 33 -16.58 -25.29 18.80
C LEU A 33 -15.89 -26.54 18.23
N LYS A 34 -16.27 -27.75 18.68
CA LYS A 34 -15.69 -29.00 18.17
C LYS A 34 -15.93 -29.16 16.68
N GLN A 35 -17.14 -28.90 16.21
CA GLN A 35 -17.50 -28.99 14.79
C GLN A 35 -16.76 -27.91 13.99
N ALA A 36 -16.64 -26.68 14.51
CA ALA A 36 -15.87 -25.62 13.87
C ALA A 36 -14.39 -26.00 13.69
N ILE A 37 -13.78 -26.65 14.70
CA ILE A 37 -12.40 -27.18 14.62
C ILE A 37 -12.29 -28.30 13.58
N GLU A 38 -13.24 -29.23 13.55
CA GLU A 38 -13.27 -30.34 12.57
C GLU A 38 -13.38 -29.80 11.14
N ILE A 39 -14.30 -28.87 10.90
CA ILE A 39 -14.46 -28.18 9.62
C ILE A 39 -13.15 -27.50 9.19
N ALA A 40 -12.55 -26.70 10.08
CA ALA A 40 -11.30 -25.99 9.77
C ALA A 40 -10.17 -26.96 9.43
N LYS A 41 -9.99 -28.03 10.22
CA LYS A 41 -8.93 -29.04 9.99
C LYS A 41 -9.12 -29.81 8.69
N GLU A 42 -10.33 -30.25 8.39
CA GLU A 42 -10.64 -31.01 7.17
C GLU A 42 -10.49 -30.15 5.91
N LYS A 43 -11.05 -28.93 5.94
CA LYS A 43 -11.06 -28.05 4.78
C LYS A 43 -9.70 -27.41 4.52
N LEU A 44 -8.93 -27.06 5.55
CA LEU A 44 -7.63 -26.38 5.41
C LEU A 44 -6.42 -27.30 5.62
N ASN A 45 -6.64 -28.60 5.82
CA ASN A 45 -5.58 -29.60 6.06
C ASN A 45 -4.64 -29.24 7.24
N ILE A 46 -5.19 -28.67 8.32
CA ILE A 46 -4.40 -28.22 9.47
C ILE A 46 -3.85 -29.45 10.26
N PRO A 47 -2.54 -29.52 10.55
CA PRO A 47 -1.95 -30.64 11.29
C PRO A 47 -2.59 -30.90 12.66
N SER A 48 -2.60 -32.16 13.08
CA SER A 48 -3.16 -32.57 14.38
C SER A 48 -2.25 -32.26 15.58
N SER A 49 -0.97 -31.97 15.35
CA SER A 49 0.05 -31.71 16.38
C SER A 49 1.03 -30.61 15.94
N GLY A 50 1.87 -30.12 16.85
CA GLY A 50 2.91 -29.12 16.55
C GLY A 50 2.47 -27.66 16.71
N TYR A 51 1.28 -27.42 17.27
CA TYR A 51 0.74 -26.09 17.55
C TYR A 51 0.08 -26.04 18.93
N ASN A 52 0.17 -24.89 19.59
CA ASN A 52 -0.68 -24.51 20.70
C ASN A 52 -1.99 -23.96 20.16
N PHE A 53 -3.11 -24.37 20.74
CA PHE A 53 -4.44 -23.99 20.27
C PHE A 53 -5.11 -23.01 21.24
N ASN A 54 -5.75 -21.98 20.67
CA ASN A 54 -6.62 -21.06 21.36
C ASN A 54 -7.90 -20.83 20.54
N SER A 55 -9.01 -20.54 21.22
CA SER A 55 -10.29 -20.24 20.57
C SER A 55 -11.04 -19.12 21.27
N ASN A 56 -11.76 -18.31 20.51
CA ASN A 56 -12.68 -17.31 21.02
C ASN A 56 -14.03 -17.38 20.28
N TYR A 57 -15.11 -16.97 20.95
CA TYR A 57 -16.44 -16.84 20.37
C TYR A 57 -16.85 -15.37 20.40
N ASN A 58 -17.37 -14.87 19.28
CA ASN A 58 -17.96 -13.55 19.22
C ASN A 58 -19.39 -13.67 18.69
N GLU A 59 -20.31 -12.99 19.36
CA GLU A 59 -21.69 -12.85 18.94
C GLU A 59 -22.03 -11.37 18.94
N SER A 60 -22.43 -10.88 17.77
CA SER A 60 -23.07 -9.59 17.58
C SER A 60 -24.50 -9.85 17.10
N ASP A 61 -25.33 -8.80 17.06
CA ASP A 61 -26.72 -8.89 16.61
C ASP A 61 -26.89 -9.58 15.24
N ASN A 62 -25.83 -9.57 14.40
CA ASN A 62 -25.89 -10.05 13.01
C ASN A 62 -24.80 -11.07 12.64
N SER A 63 -23.93 -11.48 13.57
CA SER A 63 -22.89 -12.47 13.27
C SER A 63 -22.51 -13.28 14.50
N LYS A 64 -22.43 -14.60 14.36
CA LYS A 64 -21.85 -15.48 15.36
C LYS A 64 -20.64 -16.16 14.76
N THR A 65 -19.47 -16.02 15.39
CA THR A 65 -18.22 -16.46 14.79
C THR A 65 -17.32 -17.13 15.82
N TRP A 66 -16.79 -18.29 15.45
CA TRP A 66 -15.68 -18.93 16.12
C TRP A 66 -14.36 -18.44 15.53
N TYR A 67 -13.49 -17.90 16.37
CA TYR A 67 -12.10 -17.57 16.04
C TYR A 67 -11.20 -18.66 16.58
N LEU A 68 -10.44 -19.30 15.71
CA LEU A 68 -9.59 -20.43 16.00
C LEU A 68 -8.14 -20.06 15.67
N THR A 69 -7.23 -20.20 16.63
CA THR A 69 -5.82 -19.87 16.45
C THR A 69 -4.95 -21.07 16.82
N TRP A 70 -4.10 -21.49 15.89
CA TRP A 70 -3.02 -22.46 16.11
C TRP A 70 -1.69 -21.73 15.99
N SER A 71 -0.91 -21.66 17.06
CA SER A 71 0.37 -20.95 17.09
C SER A 71 1.54 -21.87 17.45
N SER A 72 2.66 -21.65 16.81
CA SER A 72 3.90 -22.39 17.02
C SER A 72 5.08 -21.45 16.79
N SER A 73 6.05 -21.49 17.70
CA SER A 73 7.29 -20.71 17.53
C SER A 73 8.10 -21.17 16.32
N THR A 74 7.92 -22.42 15.86
CA THR A 74 8.63 -22.98 14.70
C THR A 74 7.77 -23.04 13.44
N ASN A 75 6.47 -23.36 13.59
CA ASN A 75 5.59 -23.63 12.45
C ASN A 75 4.69 -22.43 12.08
N GLY A 76 4.84 -21.30 12.77
CA GLY A 76 4.07 -20.09 12.54
C GLY A 76 2.69 -20.10 13.20
N THR A 77 1.81 -19.23 12.72
CA THR A 77 0.47 -19.01 13.24
C THR A 77 -0.58 -19.19 12.15
N ILE A 78 -1.61 -19.97 12.45
CA ILE A 78 -2.81 -20.16 11.63
C ILE A 78 -3.99 -19.56 12.38
N ASN A 79 -4.70 -18.63 11.75
CA ASN A 79 -5.95 -18.06 12.25
C ASN A 79 -7.09 -18.41 11.31
N VAL A 80 -8.20 -18.91 11.84
CA VAL A 80 -9.40 -19.27 11.08
C VAL A 80 -10.62 -18.67 11.76
N SER A 81 -11.51 -18.06 10.98
CA SER A 81 -12.82 -17.64 11.45
C SER A 81 -13.89 -18.50 10.81
N VAL A 82 -14.78 -19.10 11.61
CA VAL A 82 -15.87 -19.96 11.15
C VAL A 82 -17.20 -19.38 11.60
N ASP A 83 -18.14 -19.23 10.68
CA ASP A 83 -19.51 -18.84 10.98
C ASP A 83 -20.18 -19.91 11.84
N ALA A 84 -20.69 -19.51 13.00
CA ALA A 84 -21.19 -20.43 14.02
C ALA A 84 -22.64 -20.90 13.77
N ASP A 85 -23.32 -20.38 12.74
CA ASP A 85 -24.66 -20.84 12.35
C ASP A 85 -24.63 -21.73 11.10
N THR A 86 -23.65 -21.53 10.21
CA THR A 86 -23.56 -22.20 8.90
C THR A 86 -22.35 -23.14 8.78
N GLY A 87 -21.29 -22.91 9.57
CA GLY A 87 -20.03 -23.64 9.46
C GLY A 87 -19.15 -23.19 8.30
N GLU A 88 -19.49 -22.07 7.65
CA GLU A 88 -18.68 -21.51 6.57
C GLU A 88 -17.38 -20.91 7.12
N ILE A 89 -16.27 -21.14 6.43
CA ILE A 89 -15.01 -20.46 6.74
C ILE A 89 -15.11 -19.05 6.17
N ILE A 90 -15.05 -18.05 7.05
CA ILE A 90 -15.12 -16.62 6.71
C ILE A 90 -13.73 -16.10 6.38
N SER A 91 -12.72 -16.49 7.16
CA SER A 91 -11.34 -16.09 6.91
C SER A 91 -10.35 -17.16 7.33
N TYR A 92 -9.21 -17.16 6.65
CA TYR A 92 -8.05 -17.98 6.95
C TYR A 92 -6.81 -17.13 6.75
N ASN A 93 -5.88 -17.19 7.70
CA ASN A 93 -4.58 -16.53 7.61
C ASN A 93 -3.51 -17.47 8.14
N PHE A 94 -2.48 -17.68 7.34
CA PHE A 94 -1.29 -18.43 7.68
C PHE A 94 -0.07 -17.52 7.58
N TYR A 95 0.57 -17.33 8.73
CA TYR A 95 1.81 -16.59 8.83
C TYR A 95 2.91 -17.52 9.31
N LYS A 96 3.98 -17.65 8.53
CA LYS A 96 5.22 -18.26 8.98
C LYS A 96 6.28 -17.17 9.02
N PRO A 97 6.97 -16.94 10.15
CA PRO A 97 8.13 -16.07 10.19
C PRO A 97 9.19 -16.68 9.28
N ASP A 98 9.29 -16.17 8.06
CA ASP A 98 10.32 -16.60 7.12
C ASP A 98 11.45 -15.58 7.13
N ASN A 99 12.60 -16.01 7.64
CA ASN A 99 13.82 -15.20 7.68
C ASN A 99 14.63 -15.34 6.39
N THR A 100 14.13 -16.10 5.40
CA THR A 100 14.78 -16.20 4.09
C THR A 100 14.49 -14.96 3.25
N PRO A 101 15.51 -14.34 2.63
CA PRO A 101 15.29 -13.25 1.69
C PRO A 101 14.34 -13.71 0.57
N ALA A 102 13.22 -13.03 0.39
CA ALA A 102 12.30 -13.33 -0.70
C ALA A 102 13.03 -13.17 -2.05
N SER A 103 12.94 -14.16 -2.94
CA SER A 103 13.44 -14.00 -4.31
C SER A 103 12.58 -12.97 -5.06
N ILE A 104 13.22 -12.08 -5.84
CA ILE A 104 12.53 -11.12 -6.74
C ILE A 104 11.69 -11.86 -7.75
N ILE A 105 12.24 -12.95 -8.27
CA ILE A 105 11.54 -13.74 -9.27
C ILE A 105 10.75 -14.81 -8.54
N PRO A 106 9.44 -14.80 -8.72
CA PRO A 106 8.60 -15.84 -8.14
C PRO A 106 8.98 -17.19 -8.74
N LYS A 107 9.13 -18.22 -7.90
CA LYS A 107 9.38 -19.59 -8.37
C LYS A 107 8.23 -20.12 -9.24
N HIS A 108 7.03 -19.60 -9.00
CA HIS A 108 5.81 -19.96 -9.71
C HIS A 108 5.18 -18.75 -10.40
N THR A 109 4.58 -19.00 -11.55
CA THR A 109 3.83 -18.02 -12.33
C THR A 109 2.53 -17.62 -11.62
N LYS A 110 1.96 -16.47 -12.00
CA LYS A 110 0.65 -16.04 -11.50
C LYS A 110 -0.43 -17.05 -11.89
N GLU A 111 -0.31 -17.67 -13.07
CA GLU A 111 -1.24 -18.69 -13.58
C GLU A 111 -1.21 -19.98 -12.74
N GLU A 112 -0.03 -20.47 -12.37
CA GLU A 112 0.11 -21.63 -11.47
C GLU A 112 -0.50 -21.34 -10.10
N ALA A 113 -0.21 -20.16 -9.54
CA ALA A 113 -0.81 -19.74 -8.26
C ALA A 113 -2.32 -19.53 -8.35
N LYS A 114 -2.82 -19.07 -9.50
CA LYS A 114 -4.26 -18.92 -9.76
C LYS A 114 -4.95 -20.27 -9.77
N GLU A 115 -4.35 -21.28 -10.39
CA GLU A 115 -4.90 -22.64 -10.36
C GLU A 115 -5.03 -23.15 -8.91
N VAL A 116 -4.04 -22.89 -8.06
CA VAL A 116 -4.12 -23.19 -6.63
C VAL A 116 -5.25 -22.43 -5.94
N ALA A 117 -5.39 -21.12 -6.18
CA ALA A 117 -6.47 -20.32 -5.61
C ALA A 117 -7.86 -20.84 -6.03
N VAL A 118 -8.05 -21.16 -7.31
CA VAL A 118 -9.31 -21.70 -7.85
C VAL A 118 -9.63 -23.07 -7.22
N ASN A 119 -8.65 -23.96 -7.12
CA ASN A 119 -8.83 -25.27 -6.50
C ASN A 119 -9.16 -25.14 -5.00
N PHE A 120 -8.51 -24.20 -4.31
CA PHE A 120 -8.80 -23.87 -2.93
C PHE A 120 -10.25 -23.39 -2.77
N LEU A 121 -10.72 -22.43 -3.59
CA LEU A 121 -12.09 -21.91 -3.50
C LEU A 121 -13.16 -22.96 -3.82
N ASN A 122 -12.91 -23.84 -4.79
CA ASN A 122 -13.79 -24.98 -5.08
C ASN A 122 -13.91 -25.95 -3.88
N LYS A 123 -12.90 -26.02 -3.00
CA LYS A 123 -12.95 -26.83 -1.77
C LYS A 123 -13.66 -26.08 -0.63
N ILE A 124 -13.36 -24.81 -0.45
CA ILE A 124 -13.81 -24.05 0.73
C ILE A 124 -15.26 -23.57 0.59
N VAL A 125 -15.59 -22.97 -0.56
CA VAL A 125 -16.80 -22.15 -0.78
C VAL A 125 -17.34 -22.32 -2.23
N PRO A 126 -17.62 -23.55 -2.68
CA PRO A 126 -17.92 -23.84 -4.09
C PRO A 126 -19.16 -23.13 -4.64
N GLU A 127 -20.26 -23.08 -3.88
CA GLU A 127 -21.52 -22.53 -4.40
C GLU A 127 -21.45 -21.01 -4.62
N LYS A 128 -20.90 -20.27 -3.65
CA LYS A 128 -20.70 -18.81 -3.80
C LYS A 128 -19.65 -18.50 -4.86
N PHE A 129 -18.58 -19.31 -4.97
CA PHE A 129 -17.54 -19.12 -5.98
C PHE A 129 -18.07 -19.26 -7.42
N LYS A 130 -19.07 -20.11 -7.66
CA LYS A 130 -19.73 -20.20 -8.99
C LYS A 130 -20.44 -18.90 -9.39
N GLU A 131 -20.83 -18.08 -8.42
CA GLU A 131 -21.49 -16.79 -8.66
C GLU A 131 -20.49 -15.64 -8.87
N THR A 132 -19.18 -15.89 -8.82
CA THR A 132 -18.18 -14.83 -8.93
C THR A 132 -17.48 -14.83 -10.29
N LYS A 133 -16.85 -13.68 -10.60
CA LYS A 133 -15.88 -13.54 -11.66
C LYS A 133 -14.63 -12.90 -11.06
N GLU A 134 -13.47 -13.30 -11.56
CA GLU A 134 -12.23 -12.63 -11.21
C GLU A 134 -12.29 -11.16 -11.62
N GLN A 135 -11.93 -10.30 -10.68
CA GLN A 135 -11.76 -8.88 -10.91
C GLN A 135 -10.27 -8.59 -10.84
N GLU A 136 -9.72 -8.08 -11.94
CA GLU A 136 -8.37 -7.54 -11.90
C GLU A 136 -8.38 -6.32 -10.98
N THR A 137 -7.68 -6.43 -9.86
CA THR A 137 -7.33 -5.28 -9.04
C THR A 137 -6.07 -4.71 -9.65
N ASP A 138 -6.20 -3.66 -10.46
CA ASP A 138 -5.06 -2.82 -10.76
C ASP A 138 -4.56 -2.24 -9.44
N ASP A 139 -3.26 -2.39 -9.17
CA ASP A 139 -2.63 -1.90 -7.95
C ASP A 139 -2.73 -0.36 -7.99
N TYR A 140 -3.77 0.14 -7.33
CA TYR A 140 -4.32 1.51 -7.40
C TYR A 140 -3.30 2.62 -7.13
N ALA A 141 -2.11 2.24 -6.66
CA ALA A 141 -1.06 3.16 -6.28
C ALA A 141 -0.05 3.48 -7.40
N GLY A 142 -0.20 2.99 -8.64
CA GLY A 142 0.88 3.09 -9.63
C GLY A 142 2.19 2.45 -9.14
N ASN A 143 2.09 1.64 -8.08
CA ASN A 143 3.22 1.05 -7.40
C ASN A 143 3.53 -0.31 -8.02
N ASN A 144 4.15 -0.26 -9.19
CA ASN A 144 4.95 -1.37 -9.69
C ASN A 144 5.97 -1.94 -8.64
N PRO A 145 6.36 -1.24 -7.54
CA PRO A 145 7.17 -1.88 -6.50
C PRO A 145 6.40 -2.80 -5.53
N LYS A 146 5.11 -2.58 -5.22
CA LYS A 146 4.43 -3.39 -4.17
C LYS A 146 4.20 -4.85 -4.59
N ILE A 147 4.00 -5.10 -5.88
CA ILE A 147 3.96 -6.45 -6.43
C ILE A 147 5.35 -7.12 -6.34
N ALA A 148 6.46 -6.38 -6.45
CA ALA A 148 7.79 -6.95 -6.24
C ALA A 148 8.07 -7.29 -4.76
N TYR A 149 7.46 -6.56 -3.81
CA TYR A 149 7.69 -6.76 -2.37
C TYR A 149 6.70 -7.71 -1.68
N SER A 150 5.52 -7.94 -2.26
CA SER A 150 4.61 -8.97 -1.76
C SER A 150 5.13 -10.37 -2.12
N THR A 151 5.23 -11.25 -1.13
CA THR A 151 5.56 -12.67 -1.34
C THR A 151 4.40 -13.48 -1.91
N ALA A 152 3.22 -12.86 -2.15
CA ALA A 152 2.00 -13.51 -2.59
C ALA A 152 1.38 -12.87 -3.84
N TYR A 153 0.82 -13.68 -4.74
CA TYR A 153 -0.15 -13.20 -5.72
C TYR A 153 -1.51 -13.10 -5.04
N SER A 154 -2.21 -11.98 -5.24
CA SER A 154 -3.58 -11.77 -4.76
C SER A 154 -4.56 -11.98 -5.90
N PHE A 155 -5.65 -12.70 -5.62
CA PHE A 155 -6.74 -12.97 -6.54
C PHE A 155 -8.04 -12.53 -5.90
N ASN A 156 -8.75 -11.59 -6.53
CA ASN A 156 -10.04 -11.10 -6.09
C ASN A 156 -11.15 -11.61 -7.02
N PHE A 157 -12.22 -12.12 -6.43
CA PHE A 157 -13.39 -12.61 -7.14
C PHE A 157 -14.64 -11.92 -6.61
N ILE A 158 -15.29 -11.15 -7.46
CA ILE A 158 -16.48 -10.37 -7.13
C ILE A 158 -17.74 -11.11 -7.56
N ARG A 159 -18.80 -11.05 -6.76
CA ARG A 159 -20.10 -11.63 -7.11
C ARG A 159 -20.70 -10.93 -8.33
N ILE A 160 -21.22 -11.71 -9.27
CA ILE A 160 -21.93 -11.24 -10.46
C ILE A 160 -23.42 -11.49 -10.29
N VAL A 161 -24.23 -10.43 -10.34
CA VAL A 161 -25.69 -10.51 -10.29
C VAL A 161 -26.25 -9.87 -11.56
N ASN A 162 -27.10 -10.58 -12.31
CA ASN A 162 -27.62 -10.09 -13.60
C ASN A 162 -26.53 -9.66 -14.60
N GLY A 163 -25.34 -10.25 -14.53
CA GLY A 163 -24.17 -9.86 -15.35
C GLY A 163 -23.43 -8.61 -14.87
N ILE A 164 -23.79 -8.04 -13.71
CA ILE A 164 -23.22 -6.81 -13.14
C ILE A 164 -22.47 -7.13 -11.83
N PRO A 165 -21.28 -6.55 -11.61
CA PRO A 165 -20.50 -6.79 -10.39
C PRO A 165 -21.17 -6.18 -9.15
N PHE A 166 -21.21 -6.93 -8.06
CA PHE A 166 -21.69 -6.48 -6.76
C PHE A 166 -20.54 -6.28 -5.78
N GLN A 167 -20.20 -5.02 -5.50
CA GLN A 167 -19.04 -4.62 -4.67
C GLN A 167 -19.18 -5.01 -3.20
N GLY A 168 -20.38 -5.38 -2.74
CA GLY A 168 -20.61 -5.83 -1.37
C GLY A 168 -20.20 -7.28 -1.09
N ASN A 169 -20.05 -8.12 -2.13
CA ASN A 169 -19.68 -9.51 -1.97
C ASN A 169 -18.42 -9.84 -2.78
N GLN A 170 -17.37 -10.27 -2.09
CA GLN A 170 -16.08 -10.60 -2.68
C GLN A 170 -15.41 -11.76 -1.96
N ILE A 171 -14.53 -12.44 -2.70
CA ILE A 171 -13.64 -13.48 -2.19
C ILE A 171 -12.22 -13.08 -2.58
N THR A 172 -11.34 -12.93 -1.60
CA THR A 172 -9.92 -12.66 -1.83
C THR A 172 -9.10 -13.87 -1.39
N VAL A 173 -8.14 -14.29 -2.22
CA VAL A 173 -7.17 -15.35 -1.90
C VAL A 173 -5.77 -14.86 -2.21
N GLU A 174 -4.84 -15.07 -1.30
CA GLU A 174 -3.42 -14.83 -1.53
C GLU A 174 -2.64 -16.14 -1.52
N VAL A 175 -1.84 -16.33 -2.56
CA VAL A 175 -1.03 -17.54 -2.76
C VAL A 175 0.44 -17.14 -2.84
N ASN A 176 1.28 -17.74 -2.01
CA ASN A 176 2.71 -17.49 -1.99
C ASN A 176 3.33 -17.80 -3.35
N LYS A 177 4.04 -16.84 -3.94
CA LYS A 177 4.60 -16.97 -5.29
C LYS A 177 5.76 -17.96 -5.40
N ASN A 178 6.32 -18.35 -4.26
CA ASN A 178 7.51 -19.21 -4.17
C ASN A 178 7.19 -20.62 -3.65
N THR A 179 6.17 -20.77 -2.82
CA THR A 179 5.80 -22.08 -2.24
C THR A 179 4.46 -22.61 -2.74
N LEU A 180 3.64 -21.77 -3.38
CA LEU A 180 2.24 -22.04 -3.71
C LEU A 180 1.33 -22.31 -2.50
N ASP A 181 1.79 -22.05 -1.28
CA ASP A 181 0.92 -22.13 -0.11
C ASP A 181 -0.11 -21.00 -0.16
N VAL A 182 -1.39 -21.33 0.11
CA VAL A 182 -2.41 -20.32 0.38
C VAL A 182 -2.05 -19.66 1.70
N GLN A 183 -1.82 -18.35 1.68
CA GLN A 183 -1.43 -17.58 2.86
C GLN A 183 -2.63 -16.89 3.50
N SER A 184 -3.56 -16.39 2.69
CA SER A 184 -4.76 -15.76 3.21
C SER A 184 -5.98 -16.05 2.34
N TYR A 185 -7.14 -16.06 2.99
CA TYR A 185 -8.44 -16.12 2.35
C TYR A 185 -9.42 -15.28 3.17
N TYR A 186 -10.24 -14.51 2.46
CA TYR A 186 -11.27 -13.67 3.05
C TYR A 186 -12.55 -13.76 2.22
N LEU A 187 -13.66 -14.07 2.90
CA LEU A 187 -15.00 -14.05 2.36
C LEU A 187 -15.77 -12.87 2.93
N THR A 188 -16.04 -11.89 2.09
CA THR A 188 -17.02 -10.84 2.40
C THR A 188 -18.31 -11.22 1.70
N TRP A 189 -19.33 -11.62 2.47
CA TRP A 189 -20.58 -12.07 1.88
C TRP A 189 -21.78 -11.76 2.78
N GLY A 190 -22.68 -10.90 2.29
CA GLY A 190 -24.00 -10.74 2.89
C GLY A 190 -25.08 -11.55 2.17
N SER A 191 -26.19 -11.74 2.87
CA SER A 191 -27.38 -12.45 2.40
C SER A 191 -28.62 -11.53 2.37
N ASP A 192 -29.69 -12.04 1.76
CA ASP A 192 -31.03 -11.43 1.75
C ASP A 192 -31.07 -10.03 1.12
N TYR A 193 -30.28 -9.85 0.05
CA TYR A 193 -30.26 -8.65 -0.75
C TYR A 193 -31.31 -8.69 -1.86
N ASN A 194 -31.96 -7.54 -2.08
CA ASN A 194 -32.85 -7.31 -3.21
C ASN A 194 -32.14 -6.41 -4.22
N PHE A 195 -31.97 -6.89 -5.45
CA PHE A 195 -31.22 -6.18 -6.49
C PHE A 195 -32.16 -5.43 -7.45
N PRO A 196 -31.95 -4.12 -7.69
CA PRO A 196 -32.68 -3.39 -8.72
C PRO A 196 -32.53 -3.99 -10.12
N ASP A 197 -33.59 -3.95 -10.94
CA ASP A 197 -33.55 -4.43 -12.33
C ASP A 197 -32.69 -3.49 -13.21
N PRO A 198 -31.60 -3.99 -13.83
CA PRO A 198 -30.71 -3.17 -14.63
C PRO A 198 -31.36 -2.62 -15.91
N LYS A 199 -32.50 -3.16 -16.36
CA LYS A 199 -33.26 -2.61 -17.49
C LYS A 199 -33.83 -1.21 -17.22
N SER A 200 -33.96 -0.83 -15.95
CA SER A 200 -34.43 0.48 -15.53
C SER A 200 -33.30 1.52 -15.44
N ALA A 201 -32.04 1.13 -15.74
CA ALA A 201 -30.90 2.04 -15.69
C ALA A 201 -30.97 3.10 -16.78
N ILE A 202 -30.57 4.33 -16.45
CA ILE A 202 -30.26 5.37 -17.42
C ILE A 202 -29.10 4.92 -18.33
N SER A 203 -28.97 5.54 -19.50
CA SER A 203 -27.85 5.24 -20.39
C SER A 203 -26.51 5.68 -19.78
N LYS A 204 -25.44 4.98 -20.16
CA LYS A 204 -24.06 5.34 -19.78
C LYS A 204 -23.72 6.78 -20.18
N ASP A 205 -24.15 7.24 -21.36
CA ASP A 205 -23.93 8.61 -21.82
C ASP A 205 -24.60 9.66 -20.91
N LYS A 206 -25.83 9.38 -20.44
CA LYS A 206 -26.51 10.26 -19.49
C LYS A 206 -25.77 10.29 -18.15
N ALA A 207 -25.26 9.16 -17.69
CA ALA A 207 -24.45 9.10 -16.47
C ALA A 207 -23.12 9.86 -16.62
N ILE A 208 -22.45 9.77 -17.77
CA ILE A 208 -21.24 10.56 -18.08
C ILE A 208 -21.55 12.05 -18.05
N GLN A 209 -22.71 12.47 -18.59
CA GLN A 209 -23.11 13.87 -18.54
C GLN A 209 -23.33 14.34 -17.09
N ILE A 210 -24.04 13.56 -16.27
CA ILE A 210 -24.23 13.87 -14.84
C ILE A 210 -22.88 13.96 -14.11
N PHE A 211 -21.94 13.05 -14.41
CA PHE A 211 -20.60 13.06 -13.83
C PHE A 211 -19.80 14.33 -14.22
N ARG A 212 -19.96 14.80 -15.46
CA ARG A 212 -19.38 16.07 -15.93
C ARG A 212 -20.01 17.27 -15.25
N ASP A 213 -21.34 17.30 -15.17
CA ASP A 213 -22.12 18.39 -14.55
C ASP A 213 -21.86 18.50 -13.04
N ASN A 214 -21.41 17.42 -12.39
CA ASN A 214 -20.98 17.40 -10.99
C ASN A 214 -19.56 17.97 -10.77
N ASN A 215 -18.90 18.50 -11.81
CA ASN A 215 -17.53 19.01 -11.76
C ASN A 215 -16.56 18.01 -11.11
N SER A 216 -16.69 16.72 -11.45
CA SER A 216 -15.90 15.66 -10.85
C SER A 216 -14.39 15.78 -11.09
N LEU A 217 -13.96 16.51 -12.13
CA LEU A 217 -12.56 16.88 -12.35
C LEU A 217 -12.37 18.39 -12.13
N SER A 218 -11.30 18.75 -11.43
CA SER A 218 -10.88 20.15 -11.25
C SER A 218 -9.43 20.35 -11.62
N LEU A 219 -9.13 21.45 -12.33
CA LEU A 219 -7.77 21.93 -12.50
C LEU A 219 -7.25 22.43 -11.14
N GLN A 220 -6.09 21.95 -10.70
CA GLN A 220 -5.47 22.36 -9.45
C GLN A 220 -3.95 22.16 -9.49
N TYR A 221 -3.24 22.88 -8.62
CA TYR A 221 -1.87 22.51 -8.29
C TYR A 221 -1.87 21.35 -7.31
N ASN A 222 -1.09 20.32 -7.60
CA ASN A 222 -0.93 19.16 -6.72
C ASN A 222 0.52 19.04 -6.26
N LEU A 223 0.70 18.66 -5.00
CA LEU A 223 2.02 18.39 -4.46
C LEU A 223 2.42 16.96 -4.82
N VAL A 224 3.54 16.82 -5.51
CA VAL A 224 4.24 15.55 -5.69
C VAL A 224 5.59 15.65 -5.03
N TYR A 225 6.22 14.51 -4.78
CA TYR A 225 7.52 14.47 -4.16
C TYR A 225 8.53 13.94 -5.16
N THR A 226 9.66 14.63 -5.31
CA THR A 226 10.77 14.14 -6.12
C THR A 226 11.43 12.98 -5.39
N ASP A 227 12.02 12.04 -6.13
CA ASP A 227 12.79 10.93 -5.53
C ASP A 227 12.00 10.07 -4.51
N VAL A 228 10.67 9.95 -4.68
CA VAL A 228 9.80 8.97 -3.95
C VAL A 228 10.37 7.55 -4.01
N TYR A 229 11.02 7.23 -5.12
CA TYR A 229 11.68 5.96 -5.39
C TYR A 229 13.21 6.12 -5.41
N GLY A 230 13.75 7.12 -4.69
CA GLY A 230 15.17 7.48 -4.54
C GLY A 230 15.63 7.36 -3.07
N ASN A 231 16.94 7.31 -2.83
CA ASN A 231 17.53 7.40 -1.47
C ASN A 231 17.83 8.87 -1.06
N ASN A 232 17.49 9.84 -1.92
CA ASN A 232 17.70 11.25 -1.66
C ASN A 232 16.58 11.82 -0.77
N GLU A 233 16.82 12.99 -0.17
CA GLU A 233 15.77 13.72 0.52
C GLU A 233 14.64 14.06 -0.45
N SER A 234 13.43 13.62 -0.07
CA SER A 234 12.20 13.80 -0.82
C SER A 234 11.77 15.27 -0.75
N THR A 235 11.99 16.02 -1.84
CA THR A 235 11.59 17.43 -1.88
C THR A 235 10.21 17.59 -2.52
N PRO A 236 9.33 18.41 -1.93
CA PRO A 236 8.02 18.68 -2.51
C PRO A 236 8.16 19.54 -3.79
N GLN A 237 7.42 19.17 -4.83
CA GLN A 237 7.27 19.91 -6.08
C GLN A 237 5.78 20.09 -6.40
N ALA A 238 5.39 21.30 -6.80
CA ALA A 238 4.06 21.52 -7.36
C ALA A 238 4.03 21.14 -8.85
N ILE A 239 3.00 20.38 -9.23
CA ILE A 239 2.63 20.13 -10.63
C ILE A 239 1.21 20.64 -10.88
N LEU A 240 0.87 20.90 -12.13
CA LEU A 240 -0.48 21.34 -12.53
C LEU A 240 -1.23 20.15 -13.12
N VAL A 241 -2.39 19.82 -12.55
CA VAL A 241 -3.14 18.60 -12.89
C VAL A 241 -4.63 18.84 -12.97
N TYR A 242 -5.34 17.98 -13.71
CA TYR A 242 -6.74 17.71 -13.46
C TYR A 242 -6.85 16.59 -12.42
N SER A 243 -7.45 16.90 -11.27
CA SER A 243 -7.64 15.96 -10.17
C SER A 243 -9.11 15.54 -10.05
N LEU A 244 -9.34 14.27 -9.72
CA LEU A 244 -10.67 13.75 -9.39
C LEU A 244 -11.09 14.24 -8.00
N VAL A 245 -11.93 15.28 -7.97
CA VAL A 245 -12.41 15.91 -6.72
C VAL A 245 -13.72 15.31 -6.22
N ASN A 246 -14.54 14.71 -7.10
CA ASN A 246 -15.78 14.03 -6.72
C ASN A 246 -15.91 12.69 -7.46
N ASN A 247 -15.83 11.56 -6.73
CA ASN A 247 -16.09 10.22 -7.27
C ASN A 247 -17.34 9.55 -6.65
N GLN A 248 -18.34 10.36 -6.27
CA GLN A 248 -19.56 9.85 -5.68
C GLN A 248 -20.35 9.03 -6.72
N PRO A 249 -20.92 7.87 -6.33
CA PRO A 249 -21.69 7.03 -7.24
C PRO A 249 -22.97 7.74 -7.71
N ILE A 250 -23.34 7.51 -8.97
CA ILE A 250 -24.58 8.02 -9.55
C ILE A 250 -25.62 6.90 -9.54
N ASP A 251 -26.74 7.08 -8.84
CA ASP A 251 -27.86 6.14 -8.84
C ASP A 251 -28.36 5.95 -10.28
N ALA A 252 -28.24 4.73 -10.80
CA ALA A 252 -28.51 4.43 -12.19
C ALA A 252 -30.01 4.50 -12.52
N ILE A 253 -30.91 4.48 -11.54
CA ILE A 253 -32.35 4.52 -11.76
C ILE A 253 -32.85 5.97 -11.78
N THR A 254 -32.37 6.78 -10.85
CA THR A 254 -32.84 8.15 -10.63
C THR A 254 -31.96 9.22 -11.27
N GLY A 255 -30.68 8.90 -11.55
CA GLY A 255 -29.68 9.86 -12.00
C GLY A 255 -29.20 10.81 -10.90
N LYS A 256 -29.50 10.53 -9.63
CA LYS A 256 -29.04 11.33 -8.49
C LYS A 256 -27.66 10.89 -8.03
N ILE A 257 -26.85 11.84 -7.57
CA ILE A 257 -25.58 11.54 -6.89
C ILE A 257 -25.90 10.99 -5.49
N LEU A 258 -25.29 9.87 -5.15
CA LEU A 258 -25.43 9.24 -3.84
C LEU A 258 -24.22 9.60 -3.00
N TYR A 259 -24.43 10.37 -1.93
CA TYR A 259 -23.39 10.67 -0.95
C TYR A 259 -23.20 9.45 -0.05
N GLN A 260 -22.03 8.84 -0.09
CA GLN A 260 -21.62 7.85 0.91
C GLN A 260 -20.63 8.49 1.89
N GLY A 261 -20.72 8.12 3.16
CA GLY A 261 -19.70 8.47 4.15
C GLY A 261 -18.35 7.89 3.72
N TYR A 262 -17.58 8.69 2.98
CA TYR A 262 -16.30 8.26 2.43
C TYR A 262 -15.27 8.16 3.56
N TYR A 263 -15.00 6.94 4.00
CA TYR A 263 -13.77 6.63 4.74
C TYR A 263 -12.65 6.45 3.71
N GLY A 264 -12.05 7.57 3.31
CA GLY A 264 -10.75 7.54 2.63
C GLY A 264 -9.69 6.90 3.54
N PRO A 265 -8.65 6.28 2.97
CA PRO A 265 -7.59 5.66 3.73
C PRO A 265 -6.86 6.73 4.58
N TYR A 266 -7.18 6.77 5.87
CA TYR A 266 -6.30 7.36 6.87
C TYR A 266 -4.98 6.61 6.84
N MET A 267 -3.96 7.21 6.21
CA MET A 267 -2.57 6.79 6.33
C MET A 267 -2.11 7.12 7.75
N GLY A 268 -2.42 6.22 8.69
CA GLY A 268 -1.91 6.26 10.05
C GLY A 268 -0.42 5.93 10.06
N GLY A 269 0.42 6.90 10.44
CA GLY A 269 1.82 6.64 10.72
C GLY A 269 1.96 5.76 11.96
N MET A 270 2.49 4.56 11.80
CA MET A 270 2.92 3.70 12.91
C MET A 270 4.15 4.34 13.58
N GLY A 271 4.01 4.72 14.85
CA GLY A 271 5.13 5.13 15.69
C GLY A 271 5.99 3.93 16.05
N ALA A 272 7.25 3.93 15.62
CA ALA A 272 8.26 3.01 16.14
C ALA A 272 8.76 3.52 17.50
N LYS A 273 8.68 2.67 18.52
CA LYS A 273 9.49 2.80 19.75
C LYS A 273 10.86 2.18 19.50
N SER A 274 11.93 2.85 19.92
CA SER A 274 13.20 2.19 20.24
C SER A 274 13.80 2.80 21.50
N ASP A 275 14.24 1.95 22.43
CA ASP A 275 14.94 2.32 23.66
C ASP A 275 16.48 2.16 23.50
N ASN A 276 17.17 3.16 24.04
CA ASN A 276 18.49 3.24 24.70
C ASN A 276 19.87 3.04 24.00
N SER A 277 20.59 4.19 24.02
CA SER A 277 21.97 4.48 24.46
C SER A 277 23.21 3.92 23.72
N GLN A 278 24.03 4.82 23.13
CA GLN A 278 25.41 5.17 23.53
C GLN A 278 26.11 6.14 22.51
N VAL A 279 26.87 7.11 23.05
CA VAL A 279 27.92 8.00 22.49
C VAL A 279 27.74 8.61 21.09
N LEU A 280 27.62 9.94 21.05
CA LEU A 280 27.33 10.76 19.86
C LEU A 280 28.50 10.83 18.84
N SER A 281 28.17 10.58 17.57
CA SER A 281 28.92 10.77 16.33
C SER A 281 28.91 12.24 15.84
N PRO A 282 29.74 12.60 14.84
CA PRO A 282 29.72 13.93 14.22
C PRO A 282 28.34 14.31 13.62
N GLU A 283 27.60 13.36 13.09
CA GLU A 283 26.23 13.51 12.60
C GLU A 283 25.24 13.81 13.75
N GLU A 284 25.46 13.22 14.92
CA GLU A 284 24.70 13.50 16.13
C GLU A 284 25.05 14.87 16.74
N GLN A 285 26.30 15.34 16.60
CA GLN A 285 26.67 16.72 16.95
C GLN A 285 26.00 17.74 16.00
N LYS A 286 25.91 17.43 14.70
CA LYS A 286 25.12 18.23 13.72
C LYS A 286 23.63 18.26 14.08
N ALA A 287 23.07 17.14 14.57
CA ALA A 287 21.69 17.09 15.04
C ALA A 287 21.44 17.92 16.31
N VAL A 288 22.45 18.11 17.16
CA VAL A 288 22.42 18.99 18.34
C VAL A 288 22.53 20.47 17.92
N ASP A 289 23.42 20.80 16.98
CA ASP A 289 23.57 22.16 16.45
C ASP A 289 22.28 22.61 15.72
N ASP A 290 21.61 21.69 15.02
CA ASP A 290 20.31 21.88 14.36
C ASP A 290 19.17 22.27 15.33
N VAL A 291 19.23 21.86 16.60
CA VAL A 291 18.14 22.15 17.57
C VAL A 291 18.24 23.57 18.12
N SER A 292 19.43 24.18 18.08
CA SER A 292 19.65 25.56 18.54
C SER A 292 18.91 26.63 17.70
N LYS A 293 18.47 26.28 16.48
CA LYS A 293 17.69 27.15 15.60
C LYS A 293 16.20 27.22 15.97
N TYR A 294 15.73 26.35 16.86
CA TYR A 294 14.33 26.25 17.26
C TYR A 294 14.04 26.99 18.58
N ILE A 295 12.81 27.51 18.70
CA ILE A 295 12.30 28.07 19.95
C ILE A 295 12.25 27.00 21.04
N SER A 296 12.48 27.43 22.29
CA SER A 296 12.41 26.52 23.43
C SER A 296 11.00 25.97 23.63
N LYS A 297 10.90 24.79 24.25
CA LYS A 297 9.62 24.17 24.65
C LYS A 297 8.71 25.15 25.40
N ASP A 298 9.26 25.88 26.38
CA ASP A 298 8.48 26.80 27.20
C ASP A 298 7.93 27.97 26.36
N LYS A 299 8.76 28.50 25.45
CA LYS A 299 8.31 29.55 24.53
C LYS A 299 7.27 29.04 23.54
N ALA A 300 7.42 27.81 23.03
CA ALA A 300 6.44 27.16 22.17
C ALA A 300 5.10 26.93 22.88
N ILE A 301 5.10 26.52 24.15
CA ILE A 301 3.89 26.38 24.97
C ILE A 301 3.20 27.74 25.17
N GLU A 302 3.97 28.79 25.45
CA GLU A 302 3.44 30.16 25.60
C GLU A 302 2.74 30.61 24.30
N LEU A 303 3.41 30.45 23.16
CA LEU A 303 2.90 30.83 21.84
C LEU A 303 1.70 30.00 21.41
N ALA A 304 1.69 28.69 21.71
CA ALA A 304 0.53 27.84 21.49
C ALA A 304 -0.68 28.37 22.27
N LYS A 305 -0.52 28.60 23.59
CA LYS A 305 -1.59 29.12 24.46
C LYS A 305 -2.09 30.50 24.06
N GLU A 306 -1.21 31.39 23.63
CA GLU A 306 -1.56 32.74 23.17
C GLU A 306 -2.48 32.72 21.96
N LYS A 307 -2.26 31.77 21.04
CA LYS A 307 -2.99 31.70 19.76
C LYS A 307 -4.27 30.88 19.84
N LEU A 308 -4.50 30.09 20.89
CA LEU A 308 -5.75 29.36 21.08
C LEU A 308 -6.95 30.33 21.23
N PRO A 309 -8.14 29.95 20.73
CA PRO A 309 -9.35 30.75 20.92
C PRO A 309 -9.94 30.64 22.33
N PHE A 310 -9.32 29.85 23.20
CA PHE A 310 -9.76 29.57 24.57
C PHE A 310 -8.57 29.45 25.53
N THR A 311 -8.86 29.58 26.83
CA THR A 311 -7.87 29.40 27.90
C THR A 311 -7.83 27.93 28.33
N ILE A 312 -6.63 27.36 28.45
CA ILE A 312 -6.45 26.03 29.06
C ILE A 312 -6.65 26.16 30.58
N GLY A 313 -7.70 25.53 31.10
CA GLY A 313 -8.04 25.57 32.53
C GLY A 313 -6.97 24.90 33.41
N SER A 314 -6.89 25.30 34.69
CA SER A 314 -5.90 24.79 35.64
C SER A 314 -6.03 23.29 35.95
N GLN A 315 -7.18 22.69 35.65
CA GLN A 315 -7.41 21.25 35.78
C GLN A 315 -6.66 20.41 34.74
N TYR A 316 -6.29 20.99 33.60
CA TYR A 316 -5.58 20.30 32.55
C TYR A 316 -4.10 20.08 32.92
N SER A 317 -3.64 18.84 32.81
CA SER A 317 -2.22 18.50 32.95
C SER A 317 -1.59 18.28 31.58
N LEU A 318 -0.36 18.76 31.38
CA LEU A 318 0.42 18.48 30.16
C LEU A 318 0.82 17.01 30.16
N THR A 319 0.31 16.24 29.20
CA THR A 319 0.53 14.79 29.09
C THR A 319 1.49 14.40 27.98
N ASN A 320 1.67 15.25 26.97
CA ASN A 320 2.68 15.06 25.91
C ASN A 320 3.37 16.37 25.54
N SER A 321 4.67 16.29 25.24
CA SER A 321 5.42 17.35 24.57
C SER A 321 6.47 16.71 23.67
N ALA A 322 6.35 16.89 22.36
CA ALA A 322 7.23 16.28 21.38
C ALA A 322 7.70 17.32 20.35
N LEU A 323 8.93 17.18 19.88
CA LEU A 323 9.47 17.95 18.75
C LEU A 323 9.68 16.99 17.59
N TYR A 324 8.99 17.24 16.49
CA TYR A 324 9.09 16.45 15.27
C TYR A 324 9.84 17.26 14.22
N LYS A 325 10.92 16.72 13.66
CA LYS A 325 11.49 17.26 12.41
C LYS A 325 10.53 16.94 11.27
N ASP A 326 10.33 17.91 10.39
CA ASP A 326 9.54 17.66 9.19
C ASP A 326 10.40 16.88 8.18
N ASN A 327 9.96 15.67 7.83
CA ASN A 327 10.67 14.82 6.87
C ASN A 327 10.62 15.37 5.43
N SER A 328 9.74 16.34 5.15
CA SER A 328 9.60 17.00 3.85
C SER A 328 10.32 18.36 3.77
N ASN A 329 10.76 18.92 4.90
CA ASN A 329 11.51 20.16 4.98
C ASN A 329 12.46 20.13 6.19
N THR A 330 13.72 19.78 5.94
CA THR A 330 14.78 19.60 6.94
C THR A 330 15.11 20.85 7.77
N ASP A 331 14.65 22.03 7.33
CA ASP A 331 14.80 23.29 8.04
C ASP A 331 13.61 23.66 8.92
N SER A 332 12.54 22.87 8.89
CA SER A 332 11.36 23.05 9.75
C SER A 332 11.20 21.91 10.75
N ALA A 333 10.78 22.25 11.95
CA ALA A 333 10.34 21.31 12.98
C ALA A 333 9.04 21.80 13.60
N THR A 334 8.28 20.90 14.21
CA THR A 334 7.00 21.20 14.85
C THR A 334 7.04 20.76 16.30
N TRP A 335 6.72 21.69 17.21
CA TRP A 335 6.40 21.36 18.59
C TRP A 335 4.94 20.93 18.69
N ASP A 336 4.70 19.74 19.23
CA ASP A 336 3.36 19.20 19.53
C ASP A 336 3.17 19.06 21.04
N PHE A 337 2.00 19.47 21.52
CA PHE A 337 1.63 19.41 22.93
C PHE A 337 0.25 18.77 23.09
N SER A 338 0.11 17.98 24.15
CA SER A 338 -1.21 17.49 24.58
C SER A 338 -1.45 17.78 26.05
N TRP A 339 -2.67 18.19 26.35
CA TRP A 339 -3.18 18.35 27.70
C TRP A 339 -4.44 17.54 27.88
N SER A 340 -4.62 16.94 29.05
CA SER A 340 -5.86 16.25 29.37
C SER A 340 -6.22 16.36 30.84
N TYR A 341 -7.51 16.19 31.13
CA TYR A 341 -8.00 15.88 32.47
C TYR A 341 -9.19 14.94 32.39
N THR A 342 -9.44 14.24 33.48
CA THR A 342 -10.60 13.35 33.62
C THR A 342 -11.44 13.81 34.80
N ASP A 343 -12.74 13.95 34.59
CA ASP A 343 -13.71 14.23 35.64
C ASP A 343 -14.83 13.17 35.61
N GLY A 344 -14.74 12.19 36.53
CA GLY A 344 -15.57 10.99 36.49
C GLY A 344 -15.35 10.18 35.21
N ASN A 345 -16.41 10.01 34.42
CA ASN A 345 -16.36 9.32 33.11
C ASN A 345 -16.04 10.28 31.94
N ASN A 346 -15.86 11.57 32.19
CA ASN A 346 -15.61 12.56 31.15
C ASN A 346 -14.12 12.74 30.93
N TYR A 347 -13.68 12.38 29.73
CA TYR A 347 -12.30 12.57 29.28
C TYR A 347 -12.21 13.81 28.40
N ASN A 348 -11.40 14.77 28.83
CA ASN A 348 -11.21 16.03 28.13
C ASN A 348 -9.77 16.13 27.63
N TYR A 349 -9.62 16.58 26.39
CA TYR A 349 -8.34 16.53 25.69
C TYR A 349 -8.16 17.77 24.82
N ILE A 350 -6.96 18.35 24.85
CA ILE A 350 -6.52 19.44 23.99
C ILE A 350 -5.18 19.02 23.38
N SER A 351 -5.06 19.08 22.05
CA SER A 351 -3.77 19.07 21.37
C SER A 351 -3.54 20.39 20.65
N ALA A 352 -2.30 20.85 20.61
CA ALA A 352 -1.90 22.01 19.82
C ALA A 352 -0.46 21.86 19.33
N ALA A 353 -0.20 22.32 18.12
CA ALA A 353 1.13 22.29 17.54
C ALA A 353 1.53 23.63 16.93
N VAL A 354 2.80 24.01 17.12
CA VAL A 354 3.39 25.24 16.58
C VAL A 354 4.67 24.94 15.81
N ASP A 355 4.92 25.71 14.77
CA ASP A 355 6.19 25.69 14.04
C ASP A 355 7.33 26.09 15.00
N ALA A 356 8.37 25.26 15.06
CA ALA A 356 9.45 25.40 16.04
C ALA A 356 10.44 26.52 15.68
N THR A 357 10.36 27.12 14.50
CA THR A 357 11.24 28.22 14.09
C THR A 357 10.52 29.57 14.23
N THR A 358 9.26 29.63 13.81
CA THR A 358 8.45 30.85 13.70
C THR A 358 7.43 31.01 14.84
N GLY A 359 7.10 29.92 15.53
CA GLY A 359 6.02 29.88 16.51
C GLY A 359 4.63 29.95 15.90
N GLU A 360 4.48 29.82 14.58
CA GLU A 360 3.19 29.80 13.88
C GLU A 360 2.29 28.66 14.40
N LEU A 361 1.02 28.95 14.69
CA LEU A 361 0.06 27.91 15.07
C LEU A 361 -0.28 27.08 13.83
N LYS A 362 0.03 25.78 13.90
CA LYS A 362 -0.19 24.81 12.82
C LYS A 362 -1.51 24.06 13.00
N THR A 363 -1.77 23.56 14.20
CA THR A 363 -3.02 22.84 14.48
C THR A 363 -3.43 22.98 15.93
N PHE A 364 -4.72 22.89 16.20
CA PHE A 364 -5.22 22.46 17.49
C PHE A 364 -6.49 21.64 17.34
N TYR A 365 -6.74 20.82 18.36
CA TYR A 365 -7.99 20.10 18.54
C TYR A 365 -8.35 20.10 20.02
N ARG A 366 -9.63 20.34 20.32
CA ARG A 366 -10.21 20.20 21.66
C ARG A 366 -11.39 19.25 21.60
N ASN A 367 -11.42 18.32 22.54
CA ASN A 367 -12.53 17.42 22.78
C ASN A 367 -13.04 17.59 24.21
N ASP A 368 -14.33 17.85 24.34
CA ASP A 368 -15.06 17.81 25.60
C ASP A 368 -16.28 16.90 25.42
N SER A 369 -16.27 15.76 26.12
CA SER A 369 -17.30 14.73 25.97
C SER A 369 -18.70 15.21 26.38
N ASN A 370 -18.81 16.22 27.24
CA ASN A 370 -20.09 16.79 27.64
C ASN A 370 -20.61 17.79 26.60
N GLU A 371 -19.73 18.64 26.06
CA GLU A 371 -20.09 19.59 25.00
C GLU A 371 -20.49 18.86 23.71
N ASN A 372 -19.89 17.69 23.46
CA ASN A 372 -20.19 16.84 22.30
C ASN A 372 -21.46 15.99 22.45
N ASN A 373 -22.04 15.89 23.66
CA ASN A 373 -23.34 15.25 23.83
C ASN A 373 -24.48 16.22 23.43
N VAL A 374 -24.99 16.00 22.23
CA VAL A 374 -26.00 16.84 21.58
C VAL A 374 -27.40 16.24 21.58
N GLN A 375 -27.61 15.10 22.25
CA GLN A 375 -28.89 14.42 22.26
C GLN A 375 -29.98 15.31 22.89
N GLY A 376 -31.02 15.59 22.12
CA GLY A 376 -32.14 16.44 22.56
C GLY A 376 -31.84 17.95 22.60
N LYS A 377 -30.69 18.40 22.07
CA LYS A 377 -30.35 19.83 21.93
C LYS A 377 -30.60 20.30 20.50
N SER A 378 -30.91 21.58 20.33
CA SER A 378 -30.99 22.22 19.00
C SER A 378 -29.80 23.15 18.78
N PRO A 379 -29.24 23.24 17.56
CA PRO A 379 -28.19 24.19 17.23
C PRO A 379 -28.56 25.62 17.62
N LYS A 380 -27.63 26.35 18.24
CA LYS A 380 -27.83 27.74 18.66
C LYS A 380 -27.46 28.74 17.55
N TYR A 381 -26.56 28.34 16.66
CA TYR A 381 -26.00 29.19 15.61
C TYR A 381 -26.35 28.65 14.23
N THR A 382 -26.61 29.57 13.30
CA THR A 382 -26.74 29.27 11.87
C THR A 382 -25.37 29.00 11.23
N LYS A 383 -25.33 28.35 10.06
CA LYS A 383 -24.08 28.12 9.30
C LYS A 383 -23.33 29.43 9.05
N ASP A 384 -24.04 30.50 8.70
CA ASP A 384 -23.44 31.82 8.43
C ASP A 384 -22.83 32.45 9.69
N GLN A 385 -23.51 32.35 10.84
CA GLN A 385 -22.95 32.84 12.11
C GLN A 385 -21.70 32.06 12.52
N LEU A 386 -21.70 30.73 12.36
CA LEU A 386 -20.54 29.89 12.63
C LEU A 386 -19.39 30.22 11.67
N LYS A 387 -19.70 30.50 10.40
CA LYS A 387 -18.72 30.95 9.40
C LYS A 387 -18.09 32.28 9.82
N SER A 388 -18.89 33.26 10.25
CA SER A 388 -18.36 34.53 10.74
C SER A 388 -17.45 34.36 11.96
N ILE A 389 -17.82 33.49 12.91
CA ILE A 389 -16.96 33.16 14.07
C ILE A 389 -15.60 32.60 13.61
N ALA A 390 -15.62 31.69 12.62
CA ALA A 390 -14.40 31.14 12.05
C ALA A 390 -13.55 32.23 11.37
N GLU A 391 -14.14 33.04 10.49
CA GLU A 391 -13.44 34.07 9.73
C GLU A 391 -12.87 35.18 10.63
N ASP A 392 -13.57 35.57 11.70
CA ASP A 392 -13.07 36.53 12.69
C ASP A 392 -11.81 36.01 13.38
N TYR A 393 -11.79 34.72 13.74
CA TYR A 393 -10.61 34.10 14.32
C TYR A 393 -9.46 34.00 13.33
N LEU A 394 -9.72 33.59 12.08
CA LEU A 394 -8.69 33.51 11.03
C LEU A 394 -8.08 34.87 10.71
N ASN A 395 -8.89 35.94 10.67
CA ASN A 395 -8.40 37.31 10.52
C ASN A 395 -7.47 37.75 11.67
N LYS A 396 -7.65 37.19 12.87
CA LYS A 396 -6.79 37.48 14.01
C LYS A 396 -5.47 36.71 13.97
N ILE A 397 -5.51 35.41 13.68
CA ILE A 397 -4.34 34.54 13.82
C ILE A 397 -3.54 34.33 12.53
N GLN A 398 -4.15 34.52 11.36
CA GLN A 398 -3.56 34.27 10.04
C GLN A 398 -3.96 35.32 8.97
N PRO A 399 -3.93 36.64 9.27
CA PRO A 399 -4.49 37.66 8.38
C PRO A 399 -3.90 37.64 6.96
N GLU A 400 -2.58 37.47 6.81
CA GLU A 400 -1.92 37.57 5.51
C GLU A 400 -2.17 36.35 4.62
N LYS A 401 -2.23 35.14 5.20
CA LYS A 401 -2.58 33.92 4.48
C LYS A 401 -4.07 33.89 4.15
N PHE A 402 -4.92 34.21 5.12
CA PHE A 402 -6.37 34.15 4.98
C PHE A 402 -6.91 35.09 3.89
N LYS A 403 -6.35 36.30 3.76
CA LYS A 403 -6.70 37.25 2.67
C LYS A 403 -6.53 36.68 1.25
N GLN A 404 -5.70 35.65 1.10
CA GLN A 404 -5.39 35.02 -0.19
C GLN A 404 -6.14 33.70 -0.40
N MET A 405 -7.00 33.30 0.54
CA MET A 405 -7.74 32.06 0.51
C MET A 405 -9.20 32.30 0.12
N GLU A 406 -9.80 31.31 -0.52
CA GLU A 406 -11.22 31.28 -0.82
C GLU A 406 -11.91 30.17 -0.03
N TYR A 407 -13.11 30.45 0.46
CA TYR A 407 -13.96 29.46 1.10
C TYR A 407 -14.37 28.40 0.07
N GLN A 408 -14.08 27.14 0.37
CA GLN A 408 -14.62 25.99 -0.35
C GLN A 408 -15.76 25.41 0.46
N ASP A 409 -16.99 25.59 -0.02
CA ASP A 409 -18.14 24.94 0.58
C ASP A 409 -18.06 23.44 0.31
N ASN A 410 -17.96 22.66 1.38
CA ASN A 410 -18.22 21.24 1.32
C ASN A 410 -19.70 21.08 1.66
N PRO A 411 -20.54 20.60 0.72
CA PRO A 411 -21.94 20.39 1.00
C PRO A 411 -22.05 19.46 2.21
N ALA A 412 -22.50 20.03 3.32
CA ALA A 412 -22.82 19.24 4.49
C ALA A 412 -23.98 18.33 4.11
N SER A 413 -23.89 17.05 4.47
CA SER A 413 -25.05 16.18 4.40
C SER A 413 -26.21 16.85 5.13
N GLU A 414 -27.42 16.79 4.58
CA GLU A 414 -28.64 17.23 5.28
C GLU A 414 -28.79 16.51 6.65
N ASP A 415 -28.11 15.37 6.79
CA ASP A 415 -28.10 14.50 7.96
C ASP A 415 -26.81 14.56 8.81
N ASP A 416 -26.00 15.62 8.69
CA ASP A 416 -24.78 15.79 9.50
C ASP A 416 -25.07 16.01 10.99
N ASN A 417 -25.04 14.91 11.76
CA ASN A 417 -25.16 14.89 13.23
C ASN A 417 -23.89 15.34 13.97
N SER A 418 -22.85 15.82 13.28
CA SER A 418 -21.65 16.35 13.93
C SER A 418 -22.02 17.49 14.90
N PRO A 419 -21.43 17.55 16.11
CA PRO A 419 -21.65 18.65 17.05
C PRO A 419 -21.10 19.99 16.54
N TYR A 420 -20.34 20.00 15.45
CA TYR A 420 -19.69 21.18 14.88
C TYR A 420 -19.81 21.24 13.36
N THR A 421 -19.70 22.44 12.82
CA THR A 421 -19.60 22.70 11.37
C THR A 421 -18.15 23.00 11.02
N THR A 422 -17.65 22.39 9.96
CA THR A 422 -16.28 22.63 9.46
C THR A 422 -16.30 23.54 8.24
N PHE A 423 -15.38 24.49 8.20
CA PHE A 423 -15.16 25.40 7.08
C PHE A 423 -13.77 25.18 6.51
N ASN A 424 -13.67 25.06 5.18
CA ASN A 424 -12.42 24.86 4.46
C ASN A 424 -12.09 26.09 3.64
N TYR A 425 -10.86 26.56 3.72
CA TYR A 425 -10.35 27.71 2.96
C TYR A 425 -9.11 27.28 2.21
N ILE A 426 -9.08 27.50 0.89
CA ILE A 426 -7.99 27.05 0.02
C ILE A 426 -7.33 28.25 -0.64
N TYR A 427 -6.00 28.28 -0.64
CA TYR A 427 -5.23 29.27 -1.38
C TYR A 427 -5.42 29.09 -2.89
N LYS A 428 -5.62 30.19 -3.62
CA LYS A 428 -5.66 30.18 -5.08
C LYS A 428 -4.55 31.04 -5.67
N ALA A 429 -3.69 30.41 -6.47
CA ALA A 429 -2.71 31.10 -7.28
C ALA A 429 -3.23 31.26 -8.71
N ASN A 430 -3.33 32.50 -9.19
CA ASN A 430 -3.85 32.81 -10.54
C ASN A 430 -5.25 32.21 -10.80
N GLY A 431 -6.11 32.16 -9.77
CA GLY A 431 -7.45 31.57 -9.85
C GLY A 431 -7.48 30.03 -9.81
N ILE A 432 -6.33 29.35 -9.75
CA ILE A 432 -6.22 27.89 -9.67
C ILE A 432 -6.00 27.47 -8.21
N PRO A 433 -6.78 26.52 -7.68
CA PRO A 433 -6.63 26.00 -6.32
C PRO A 433 -5.27 25.36 -6.05
N CYS A 434 -4.74 25.58 -4.84
CA CYS A 434 -3.60 24.87 -4.27
C CYS A 434 -4.06 24.10 -3.02
N PRO A 435 -4.66 22.90 -3.14
CA PRO A 435 -5.27 22.20 -1.99
C PRO A 435 -4.30 21.83 -0.87
N PHE A 436 -2.98 21.79 -1.15
CA PHE A 436 -1.94 21.61 -0.12
C PHE A 436 -1.69 22.86 0.74
N ASN A 437 -2.24 24.02 0.32
CA ASN A 437 -2.22 25.28 1.05
C ASN A 437 -3.65 25.62 1.48
N SER A 438 -4.04 25.18 2.67
CA SER A 438 -5.42 25.28 3.15
C SER A 438 -5.51 25.53 4.66
N ILE A 439 -6.63 26.12 5.07
CA ILE A 439 -7.06 26.19 6.46
C ILE A 439 -8.38 25.45 6.62
N ASN A 440 -8.41 24.48 7.52
CA ASN A 440 -9.63 23.81 7.97
C ASN A 440 -9.94 24.26 9.40
N ILE A 441 -11.18 24.66 9.67
CA ILE A 441 -11.60 25.16 10.98
C ILE A 441 -13.00 24.67 11.35
N GLY A 442 -13.17 24.11 12.55
CA GLY A 442 -14.43 23.57 13.04
C GLY A 442 -14.99 24.36 14.21
N VAL A 443 -16.27 24.71 14.13
CA VAL A 443 -16.99 25.52 15.13
C VAL A 443 -18.20 24.76 15.66
N ASN A 444 -18.31 24.62 16.98
CA ASN A 444 -19.40 23.90 17.64
C ASN A 444 -20.74 24.60 17.39
N LYS A 445 -21.74 23.86 16.89
CA LYS A 445 -23.07 24.35 16.49
C LYS A 445 -23.89 24.88 17.68
N TYR A 446 -23.54 24.49 18.90
CA TYR A 446 -24.29 24.75 20.13
C TYR A 446 -23.64 25.82 21.00
N THR A 447 -22.30 25.81 21.11
CA THR A 447 -21.57 26.76 21.95
C THR A 447 -20.98 27.93 21.15
N GLY A 448 -20.69 27.73 19.86
CA GLY A 448 -19.94 28.67 19.05
C GLY A 448 -18.42 28.59 19.27
N ASP A 449 -17.95 27.63 20.07
CA ASP A 449 -16.52 27.45 20.32
C ASP A 449 -15.82 26.87 19.11
N ILE A 450 -14.62 27.35 18.83
CA ILE A 450 -13.75 26.78 17.79
C ILE A 450 -13.04 25.58 18.41
N ILE A 451 -13.33 24.39 17.89
CA ILE A 451 -12.87 23.12 18.46
C ILE A 451 -11.69 22.53 17.69
N THR A 452 -11.51 22.91 16.44
CA THR A 452 -10.40 22.45 15.62
C THR A 452 -9.96 23.52 14.65
N TYR A 453 -8.65 23.54 14.39
CA TYR A 453 -8.01 24.36 13.38
C TYR A 453 -6.83 23.56 12.83
N ASN A 454 -6.65 23.56 11.52
CA ASN A 454 -5.53 22.93 10.85
C ASN A 454 -5.08 23.84 9.70
N LEU A 455 -3.83 24.27 9.75
CA LEU A 455 -3.13 24.98 8.69
C LEU A 455 -2.13 24.05 8.00
N SER A 456 -2.40 23.79 6.73
CA SER A 456 -1.46 23.18 5.80
C SER A 456 -0.90 24.27 4.90
N TRP A 457 0.43 24.37 4.83
CA TRP A 457 1.10 25.35 3.99
C TRP A 457 2.49 24.84 3.61
N THR A 458 2.74 24.75 2.31
CA THR A 458 4.02 24.36 1.71
C THR A 458 4.43 25.44 0.72
N ASP A 459 5.61 26.00 0.92
CA ASP A 459 6.19 26.96 -0.01
C ASP A 459 6.89 26.21 -1.15
N VAL A 460 6.31 26.27 -2.34
CA VAL A 460 6.81 25.61 -3.55
C VAL A 460 6.62 26.51 -4.75
N LYS A 461 7.58 26.45 -5.67
CA LYS A 461 7.45 27.12 -6.96
C LYS A 461 6.33 26.48 -7.76
N LEU A 462 5.31 27.27 -8.09
CA LEU A 462 4.19 26.83 -8.92
C LEU A 462 4.59 26.85 -10.41
N PRO A 463 4.24 25.81 -11.20
CA PRO A 463 4.45 25.79 -12.64
C PRO A 463 3.55 26.83 -13.35
N ASP A 464 3.89 27.19 -14.59
CA ASP A 464 3.02 28.05 -15.40
C ASP A 464 1.75 27.33 -15.87
N ASN A 465 0.73 28.11 -16.25
CA ASN A 465 -0.57 27.61 -16.68
C ASN A 465 -0.88 27.95 -18.16
N LYS A 466 0.15 28.13 -19.01
CA LYS A 466 -0.06 28.63 -20.38
C LYS A 466 -0.54 27.55 -21.35
N ASN A 467 -0.13 26.31 -21.14
CA ASN A 467 -0.38 25.19 -22.05
C ASN A 467 -1.36 24.16 -21.46
N VAL A 468 -2.41 24.62 -20.78
CA VAL A 468 -3.38 23.72 -20.15
C VAL A 468 -4.32 23.15 -21.22
N ILE A 469 -4.49 21.82 -21.24
CA ILE A 469 -5.44 21.12 -22.12
C ILE A 469 -6.88 21.49 -21.78
N SER A 470 -7.82 21.18 -22.68
CA SER A 470 -9.23 21.39 -22.36
C SER A 470 -9.73 20.40 -21.28
N ILE A 471 -10.72 20.80 -20.49
CA ILE A 471 -11.41 19.90 -19.56
C ILE A 471 -12.03 18.70 -20.29
N ASP A 472 -12.45 18.87 -21.55
CA ASP A 472 -12.98 17.79 -22.37
C ASP A 472 -11.93 16.73 -22.69
N ASP A 473 -10.70 17.14 -22.97
CA ASP A 473 -9.58 16.22 -23.21
C ASP A 473 -9.17 15.53 -21.91
N ALA A 474 -9.21 16.21 -20.77
CA ALA A 474 -9.01 15.58 -19.47
C ALA A 474 -10.07 14.48 -19.19
N TYR A 475 -11.35 14.75 -19.46
CA TYR A 475 -12.39 13.73 -19.34
C TYR A 475 -12.21 12.57 -20.34
N LYS A 476 -11.71 12.82 -21.56
CA LYS A 476 -11.38 11.73 -22.50
C LYS A 476 -10.26 10.85 -21.92
N THR A 477 -9.19 11.44 -21.39
CA THR A 477 -8.12 10.69 -20.72
C THR A 477 -8.67 9.88 -19.55
N LEU A 478 -9.52 10.49 -18.70
CA LEU A 478 -10.15 9.80 -17.58
C LEU A 478 -10.87 8.53 -18.04
N PHE A 479 -11.84 8.66 -18.95
CA PHE A 479 -12.68 7.53 -19.37
C PHE A 479 -11.96 6.49 -20.23
N ASN A 480 -10.85 6.85 -20.89
CA ASN A 480 -10.00 5.90 -21.62
C ASN A 480 -9.13 5.05 -20.68
N ASN A 481 -8.84 5.56 -19.48
CA ASN A 481 -7.94 4.93 -18.51
C ASN A 481 -8.64 4.47 -17.24
N SER A 482 -9.97 4.33 -17.26
CA SER A 482 -10.76 3.93 -16.10
C SER A 482 -11.99 3.12 -16.49
N ASP A 483 -12.55 2.40 -15.53
CA ASP A 483 -13.78 1.64 -15.71
C ASP A 483 -14.98 2.45 -15.19
N PHE A 484 -15.65 3.16 -16.08
CA PHE A 484 -16.95 3.79 -15.79
C PHE A 484 -18.08 2.86 -16.23
N GLN A 485 -18.63 2.09 -15.28
CA GLN A 485 -19.59 1.03 -15.56
C GLN A 485 -20.66 0.89 -14.48
N LEU A 486 -21.69 0.10 -14.78
CA LEU A 486 -22.70 -0.28 -13.81
C LEU A 486 -22.09 -1.20 -12.74
N SER A 487 -22.43 -0.95 -11.49
CA SER A 487 -22.12 -1.81 -10.36
C SER A 487 -23.29 -1.80 -9.36
N TYR A 488 -23.43 -2.90 -8.62
CA TYR A 488 -24.26 -2.91 -7.42
C TYR A 488 -23.38 -2.55 -6.21
N ILE A 489 -23.90 -1.70 -5.33
CA ILE A 489 -23.25 -1.34 -4.06
C ILE A 489 -24.21 -1.49 -2.89
N ILE A 490 -23.67 -1.76 -1.71
CA ILE A 490 -24.41 -1.57 -0.45
C ILE A 490 -24.38 -0.07 -0.17
N TYR A 491 -25.55 0.56 -0.15
CA TYR A 491 -25.68 1.98 0.14
C TYR A 491 -25.83 2.21 1.64
N TYR A 492 -24.88 2.95 2.21
CA TYR A 492 -24.95 3.43 3.59
C TYR A 492 -25.32 4.90 3.55
N ALA A 493 -26.58 5.17 3.86
CA ALA A 493 -27.08 6.54 3.91
C ALA A 493 -26.33 7.34 5.00
N PRO A 494 -25.99 8.62 4.76
CA PRO A 494 -25.26 9.45 5.71
C PRO A 494 -25.88 9.55 7.12
N ASP A 495 -27.21 9.48 7.24
CA ASP A 495 -27.95 9.46 8.50
C ASP A 495 -27.76 8.16 9.32
N LYS A 496 -27.21 7.12 8.69
CA LYS A 496 -27.09 5.76 9.23
C LYS A 496 -25.66 5.21 9.16
N VAL A 497 -24.64 6.07 9.10
CA VAL A 497 -23.22 5.66 8.94
C VAL A 497 -22.76 4.70 10.05
N TYR A 498 -23.33 4.79 11.26
CA TYR A 498 -23.04 3.86 12.36
C TYR A 498 -23.86 2.56 12.33
N GLN A 499 -24.79 2.40 11.38
CA GLN A 499 -25.49 1.15 11.15
C GLN A 499 -24.64 0.28 10.22
N SER A 500 -23.88 -0.64 10.80
CA SER A 500 -22.98 -1.55 10.08
C SER A 500 -23.67 -2.53 9.12
N ASN A 501 -25.01 -2.57 9.06
CA ASN A 501 -25.79 -3.64 8.45
C ASN A 501 -26.81 -3.17 7.40
N SER A 502 -26.48 -2.15 6.61
CA SER A 502 -27.36 -1.73 5.52
C SER A 502 -27.61 -2.88 4.52
N LYS A 503 -28.88 -3.06 4.14
CA LYS A 503 -29.31 -3.98 3.08
C LYS A 503 -29.87 -3.22 1.86
N ASP A 504 -29.72 -1.90 1.82
CA ASP A 504 -30.14 -1.07 0.68
C ASP A 504 -29.14 -1.25 -0.46
N ILE A 505 -29.50 -2.07 -1.45
CA ILE A 505 -28.67 -2.28 -2.63
C ILE A 505 -29.06 -1.29 -3.71
N ARG A 506 -28.07 -0.53 -4.18
CA ARG A 506 -28.23 0.42 -5.28
C ARG A 506 -27.47 -0.04 -6.51
N LEU A 507 -28.12 0.11 -7.66
CA LEU A 507 -27.47 0.04 -8.96
C LEU A 507 -26.92 1.42 -9.28
N VAL A 508 -25.62 1.52 -9.53
CA VAL A 508 -24.94 2.80 -9.71
C VAL A 508 -24.02 2.79 -10.92
N TYR A 509 -23.74 3.97 -11.46
CA TYR A 509 -22.53 4.22 -12.24
C TYR A 509 -21.45 4.77 -11.30
N GLN A 510 -20.27 4.16 -11.34
CA GLN A 510 -19.11 4.60 -10.57
C GLN A 510 -17.84 4.47 -11.41
N LEU A 511 -16.89 5.36 -11.19
CA LEU A 511 -15.55 5.25 -11.73
C LEU A 511 -14.70 4.35 -10.83
N THR A 512 -14.18 3.26 -11.38
CA THR A 512 -13.17 2.41 -10.74
C THR A 512 -11.86 2.44 -11.53
N ASN A 513 -10.77 2.00 -10.90
CA ASN A 513 -9.45 1.84 -11.52
C ASN A 513 -8.82 3.15 -12.03
N PHE A 514 -8.93 4.23 -11.25
CA PHE A 514 -8.30 5.52 -11.56
C PHE A 514 -7.68 6.16 -10.32
N ASN A 515 -6.38 6.45 -10.38
CA ASN A 515 -5.62 6.97 -9.23
C ASN A 515 -5.84 8.47 -8.93
N GLY A 516 -6.57 9.17 -9.80
CA GLY A 516 -7.02 10.52 -9.55
C GLY A 516 -6.28 11.65 -10.27
N LEU A 517 -5.19 11.43 -11.02
CA LEU A 517 -4.36 12.52 -11.57
C LEU A 517 -4.13 12.46 -13.09
N ILE A 518 -4.31 13.60 -13.75
CA ILE A 518 -3.99 13.83 -15.18
C ILE A 518 -3.11 15.05 -15.29
N ASP A 519 -1.96 14.94 -15.95
CA ASP A 519 -1.09 16.10 -16.21
C ASP A 519 -1.83 17.13 -17.07
N ALA A 520 -1.91 18.37 -16.59
CA ALA A 520 -2.73 19.39 -17.22
C ALA A 520 -2.14 19.93 -18.54
N ASN A 521 -0.87 19.67 -18.82
CA ASN A 521 -0.20 20.16 -20.03
C ASN A 521 -0.22 19.12 -21.17
N SER A 522 0.11 17.88 -20.84
CA SER A 522 0.21 16.77 -21.79
C SER A 522 -1.08 15.95 -21.91
N GLY A 523 -1.94 15.97 -20.88
CA GLY A 523 -3.10 15.08 -20.78
C GLY A 523 -2.75 13.63 -20.46
N ALA A 524 -1.51 13.36 -20.04
CA ALA A 524 -1.09 12.03 -19.62
C ALA A 524 -1.74 11.63 -18.29
N TYR A 525 -2.13 10.36 -18.17
CA TYR A 525 -2.46 9.74 -16.88
C TYR A 525 -1.17 9.54 -16.09
N ILE A 526 -1.09 10.09 -14.86
CA ILE A 526 0.14 10.12 -14.07
C ILE A 526 -0.04 9.49 -12.69
N ASP A 527 1.04 8.98 -12.09
CA ASP A 527 1.08 8.46 -10.73
C ASP A 527 1.17 9.58 -9.69
N TYR A 528 1.19 9.19 -8.41
CA TYR A 528 1.30 10.12 -7.28
C TYR A 528 2.66 10.82 -7.18
N SER A 529 3.68 10.35 -7.92
CA SER A 529 4.98 11.02 -8.06
C SER A 529 5.00 12.02 -9.23
N GLY A 530 3.91 12.09 -10.00
CA GLY A 530 3.78 12.95 -11.17
C GLY A 530 4.37 12.35 -12.45
N LYS A 531 4.70 11.05 -12.46
CA LYS A 531 5.24 10.36 -13.64
C LYS A 531 4.11 9.71 -14.44
N PRO A 532 4.19 9.67 -15.79
CA PRO A 532 3.20 8.97 -16.61
C PRO A 532 3.05 7.50 -16.22
N ILE A 533 1.80 7.07 -16.01
CA ILE A 533 1.48 5.65 -15.90
C ILE A 533 1.33 5.12 -17.31
N LEU A 534 2.32 4.37 -17.74
CA LEU A 534 2.16 3.49 -18.89
C LEU A 534 1.25 2.35 -18.43
N LYS A 535 0.05 2.24 -19.03
CA LYS A 535 -0.76 1.03 -18.89
C LYS A 535 0.18 -0.13 -19.22
N ASN A 536 0.24 -1.14 -18.36
CA ASN A 536 0.89 -2.41 -18.69
C ASN A 536 0.10 -3.03 -19.84
N GLU A 537 0.24 -2.49 -21.05
CA GLU A 537 0.19 -3.30 -22.24
C GLU A 537 1.26 -4.34 -21.95
N ASN A 538 0.84 -5.59 -21.67
CA ASN A 538 1.72 -6.74 -21.66
C ASN A 538 2.75 -6.48 -22.74
N LYS A 539 4.02 -6.19 -22.37
CA LYS A 539 5.07 -5.79 -23.33
C LYS A 539 5.28 -6.97 -24.26
N GLN A 540 4.43 -7.08 -25.27
CA GLN A 540 4.46 -8.12 -26.27
C GLN A 540 5.50 -7.65 -27.25
N PHE A 541 6.74 -8.07 -27.00
CA PHE A 541 7.79 -7.88 -27.97
C PHE A 541 7.42 -8.66 -29.23
N THR A 542 7.39 -7.97 -30.36
CA THR A 542 6.91 -8.53 -31.63
C THR A 542 7.85 -9.59 -32.21
N ASP A 543 9.05 -9.73 -31.66
CA ASP A 543 10.16 -10.53 -32.21
C ASP A 543 10.65 -11.67 -31.28
N ILE A 544 9.93 -11.96 -30.19
CA ILE A 544 10.31 -13.04 -29.27
C ILE A 544 9.52 -14.33 -29.47
N THR A 545 8.41 -14.31 -30.22
CA THR A 545 7.56 -15.48 -30.44
C THR A 545 8.35 -16.63 -31.06
N GLY A 546 8.36 -17.78 -30.39
CA GLY A 546 9.09 -18.97 -30.83
C GLY A 546 10.59 -18.95 -30.48
N ASN A 547 11.07 -17.90 -29.80
CA ASN A 547 12.40 -17.89 -29.21
C ASN A 547 12.42 -18.77 -27.95
N TRP A 548 13.48 -19.55 -27.76
CA TRP A 548 13.61 -20.44 -26.60
C TRP A 548 13.64 -19.70 -25.25
N ALA A 549 14.02 -18.41 -25.23
CA ALA A 549 14.06 -17.57 -24.04
C ALA A 549 12.80 -16.71 -23.86
N GLU A 550 11.76 -16.87 -24.67
CA GLU A 550 10.55 -16.03 -24.68
C GLU A 550 9.94 -15.85 -23.28
N LYS A 551 9.80 -16.95 -22.52
CA LYS A 551 9.26 -16.91 -21.15
C LYS A 551 10.15 -16.13 -20.18
N ASP A 552 11.46 -16.30 -20.28
CA ASP A 552 12.43 -15.61 -19.41
C ASP A 552 12.46 -14.11 -19.71
N ILE A 553 12.34 -13.72 -20.99
CA ILE A 553 12.28 -12.34 -21.45
C ILE A 553 11.02 -11.65 -20.90
N LEU A 554 9.85 -12.28 -21.07
CA LEU A 554 8.58 -11.74 -20.58
C LEU A 554 8.58 -11.61 -19.05
N LEU A 555 9.14 -12.59 -18.34
CA LEU A 555 9.27 -12.55 -16.89
C LEU A 555 10.12 -11.36 -16.44
N LEU A 556 11.32 -11.19 -17.00
CA LEU A 556 12.16 -10.04 -16.64
C LEU A 556 11.54 -8.69 -17.05
N ALA A 557 10.78 -8.65 -18.14
CA ALA A 557 10.08 -7.42 -18.56
C ALA A 557 8.94 -7.05 -17.61
N GLN A 558 8.20 -8.04 -17.10
CA GLN A 558 7.16 -7.85 -16.08
C GLN A 558 7.72 -7.21 -14.80
N PHE A 559 8.93 -7.59 -14.39
CA PHE A 559 9.62 -7.02 -13.22
C PHE A 559 10.44 -5.76 -13.54
N GLY A 560 10.32 -5.21 -14.75
CA GLY A 560 11.04 -3.99 -15.16
C GLY A 560 12.56 -4.16 -15.29
N ILE A 561 13.08 -5.39 -15.25
CA ILE A 561 14.49 -5.73 -15.39
C ILE A 561 14.90 -5.68 -16.87
N ALA A 562 14.08 -6.26 -17.74
CA ALA A 562 14.29 -6.25 -19.18
C ALA A 562 13.44 -5.18 -19.87
N ASP A 563 14.03 -4.53 -20.87
CA ASP A 563 13.36 -3.58 -21.75
C ASP A 563 13.66 -3.89 -23.22
N GLY A 564 13.02 -3.15 -24.11
CA GLY A 564 13.19 -3.27 -25.56
C GLY A 564 13.01 -1.90 -26.20
N LYS A 565 13.19 -1.85 -27.53
CA LYS A 565 13.11 -0.62 -28.31
C LYS A 565 12.12 -0.81 -29.45
N ASP A 566 11.26 0.19 -29.70
CA ASP A 566 10.30 0.19 -30.80
C ASP A 566 9.42 -1.09 -30.87
N GLY A 567 9.00 -1.60 -29.70
CA GLY A 567 8.17 -2.82 -29.60
C GLY A 567 8.92 -4.14 -29.87
N LYS A 568 10.26 -4.13 -29.87
CA LYS A 568 11.13 -5.29 -30.09
C LYS A 568 12.12 -5.50 -28.94
N TYR A 569 12.40 -6.76 -28.63
CA TYR A 569 13.42 -7.13 -27.63
C TYR A 569 14.80 -7.36 -28.26
N MET A 570 14.86 -7.74 -29.53
CA MET A 570 16.08 -8.11 -30.27
C MET A 570 16.82 -9.29 -29.62
N PRO A 571 16.17 -10.46 -29.44
CA PRO A 571 16.72 -11.57 -28.65
C PRO A 571 18.05 -12.15 -29.17
N ASN A 572 18.32 -12.00 -30.47
CA ASN A 572 19.52 -12.54 -31.12
C ASN A 572 20.69 -11.54 -31.18
N ASP A 573 20.46 -10.28 -30.85
CA ASP A 573 21.51 -9.27 -30.82
C ASP A 573 22.43 -9.50 -29.63
N TYR A 574 23.72 -9.17 -29.81
CA TYR A 574 24.68 -9.19 -28.71
C TYR A 574 24.34 -8.10 -27.70
N ILE A 575 24.34 -8.45 -26.42
CA ILE A 575 24.11 -7.47 -25.36
C ILE A 575 25.34 -6.56 -25.20
N LEU A 576 25.11 -5.26 -25.06
CA LEU A 576 26.14 -4.30 -24.68
C LEU A 576 26.34 -4.32 -23.16
N GLN A 577 27.55 -4.00 -22.70
CA GLN A 577 27.87 -4.01 -21.27
C GLN A 577 26.94 -3.10 -20.47
N LYS A 578 26.60 -1.92 -21.01
CA LYS A 578 25.69 -0.99 -20.36
C LYS A 578 24.31 -1.59 -20.07
N ASP A 579 23.78 -2.38 -21.00
CA ASP A 579 22.49 -3.05 -20.84
C ASP A 579 22.59 -4.25 -19.90
N PHE A 580 23.69 -5.01 -19.98
CA PHE A 580 23.94 -6.12 -19.06
C PHE A 580 24.03 -5.62 -17.60
N ILE A 581 24.81 -4.56 -17.36
CA ILE A 581 24.97 -3.96 -16.02
C ILE A 581 23.65 -3.38 -15.53
N LYS A 582 22.90 -2.65 -16.38
CA LYS A 582 21.55 -2.17 -16.08
C LYS A 582 20.66 -3.32 -15.60
N MET A 583 20.57 -4.41 -16.36
CA MET A 583 19.74 -5.56 -16.01
C MET A 583 20.22 -6.26 -14.73
N LEU A 584 21.52 -6.50 -14.56
CA LEU A 584 22.07 -7.17 -13.38
C LEU A 584 21.88 -6.33 -12.11
N VAL A 585 22.08 -5.02 -12.20
CA VAL A 585 21.88 -4.08 -11.09
C VAL A 585 20.39 -4.00 -10.70
N LYS A 586 19.48 -3.98 -11.68
CA LYS A 586 18.04 -4.10 -11.44
C LYS A 586 17.65 -5.45 -10.80
N SER A 587 18.54 -6.44 -10.80
CA SER A 587 18.31 -7.80 -10.29
C SER A 587 18.87 -8.06 -8.87
N LEU A 588 19.35 -7.05 -8.13
CA LEU A 588 19.96 -7.24 -6.79
C LEU A 588 18.91 -7.33 -5.65
N GLN A 589 19.21 -8.05 -4.55
CA GLN A 589 18.35 -8.22 -3.34
C GLN A 589 19.11 -8.07 -2.02
N PRO A 590 18.46 -7.61 -0.91
CA PRO A 590 17.24 -6.80 -0.86
C PRO A 590 17.54 -5.31 -1.16
N ASN A 591 16.56 -4.61 -1.71
CA ASN A 591 16.64 -3.23 -2.22
C ASN A 591 16.86 -2.15 -1.13
N ASN A 592 17.99 -2.17 -0.42
CA ASN A 592 18.48 -0.94 0.21
C ASN A 592 19.26 -0.06 -0.77
N VAL A 593 19.51 -0.57 -1.99
CA VAL A 593 20.06 0.24 -3.08
C VAL A 593 18.90 0.78 -3.90
N ILE A 594 18.32 1.88 -3.42
CA ILE A 594 17.46 2.69 -4.26
C ILE A 594 18.36 3.37 -5.30
N ILE A 595 18.24 2.96 -6.55
CA ILE A 595 18.95 3.59 -7.67
C ILE A 595 18.14 4.83 -8.05
N PRO A 596 18.71 6.04 -7.99
CA PRO A 596 17.98 7.24 -8.40
C PRO A 596 17.56 7.10 -9.86
N LEU A 597 16.26 6.90 -10.10
CA LEU A 597 15.67 6.93 -11.43
C LEU A 597 15.47 8.40 -11.80
N THR A 598 16.51 9.02 -12.37
CA THR A 598 16.42 10.36 -12.98
C THR A 598 15.40 10.34 -14.13
N SER A 599 14.71 11.47 -14.34
CA SER A 599 13.62 11.67 -15.32
C SER A 599 13.96 11.39 -16.79
N ASN A 600 15.22 11.12 -17.13
CA ASN A 600 15.65 10.69 -18.46
C ASN A 600 16.04 9.21 -18.42
N GLU A 601 15.06 8.32 -18.58
CA GLU A 601 15.26 6.86 -18.61
C GLU A 601 16.15 6.38 -19.78
N ASP A 602 16.30 7.21 -20.82
CA ASP A 602 16.95 6.79 -22.07
C ASP A 602 18.47 6.97 -22.11
N GLU A 603 19.11 7.75 -21.21
CA GLU A 603 20.53 8.10 -21.42
C GLU A 603 21.45 8.11 -20.20
N ASN A 604 20.97 8.03 -18.95
CA ASN A 604 21.88 8.11 -17.80
C ASN A 604 22.29 6.73 -17.23
N TYR A 605 23.07 5.98 -18.01
CA TYR A 605 23.65 4.70 -17.57
C TYR A 605 24.61 4.84 -16.38
N ASP A 606 25.11 6.05 -16.08
CA ASP A 606 26.11 6.27 -15.02
C ASP A 606 25.60 5.87 -13.64
N ASN A 607 24.30 5.99 -13.37
CA ASN A 607 23.72 5.54 -12.10
C ASN A 607 23.87 4.02 -11.90
N PHE A 608 23.60 3.22 -12.94
CA PHE A 608 23.78 1.77 -12.87
C PHE A 608 25.24 1.37 -12.71
N TYR A 609 26.15 2.10 -13.39
CA TYR A 609 27.59 1.89 -13.24
C TYR A 609 28.08 2.23 -11.83
N ASN A 610 27.66 3.36 -11.27
CA ASN A 610 28.01 3.77 -9.90
C ASN A 610 27.56 2.72 -8.88
N VAL A 611 26.34 2.19 -9.03
CA VAL A 611 25.84 1.10 -8.19
C VAL A 611 26.68 -0.16 -8.35
N ALA A 612 26.98 -0.57 -9.57
CA ALA A 612 27.80 -1.74 -9.83
C ALA A 612 29.22 -1.60 -9.23
N ILE A 613 29.82 -0.42 -9.31
CA ILE A 613 31.15 -0.12 -8.74
C ILE A 613 31.11 -0.13 -7.21
N ASN A 614 30.14 0.57 -6.61
CA ASN A 614 29.98 0.62 -5.15
C ASN A 614 29.72 -0.76 -4.54
N ASN A 615 28.99 -1.62 -5.27
CA ASN A 615 28.76 -3.02 -4.88
C ASN A 615 29.91 -3.96 -5.30
N LYS A 616 31.01 -3.44 -5.84
CA LYS A 616 32.19 -4.20 -6.26
C LYS A 616 31.89 -5.29 -7.31
N ILE A 617 30.82 -5.10 -8.09
CA ILE A 617 30.45 -5.95 -9.22
C ILE A 617 31.44 -5.74 -10.37
N ILE A 618 31.79 -4.48 -10.62
CA ILE A 618 32.81 -4.05 -11.58
C ILE A 618 33.76 -3.04 -10.94
N THR A 619 34.91 -2.79 -11.55
CA THR A 619 35.78 -1.64 -11.24
C THR A 619 35.61 -0.51 -12.26
N GLU A 620 36.09 0.69 -11.93
CA GLU A 620 36.10 1.83 -12.87
C GLU A 620 36.82 1.48 -14.18
N SER A 621 37.95 0.75 -14.08
CA SER A 621 38.72 0.30 -15.24
C SER A 621 38.02 -0.77 -16.09
N GLU A 622 36.99 -1.43 -15.56
CA GLU A 622 36.18 -2.43 -16.29
C GLU A 622 34.97 -1.80 -17.00
N LYS A 623 34.68 -0.51 -16.76
CA LYS A 623 33.59 0.23 -17.42
C LYS A 623 33.89 0.42 -18.91
N ASN A 624 33.11 -0.25 -19.75
CA ASN A 624 33.15 -0.14 -21.20
C ASN A 624 31.74 -0.28 -21.79
N PRO A 625 30.91 0.79 -21.74
CA PRO A 625 29.48 0.76 -22.03
C PRO A 625 29.08 0.12 -23.35
N ASP A 626 29.84 0.39 -24.41
CA ASP A 626 29.51 -0.04 -25.79
C ASP A 626 30.21 -1.34 -26.21
N SER A 627 30.94 -1.98 -25.30
CA SER A 627 31.48 -3.32 -25.55
C SER A 627 30.41 -4.39 -25.48
N LYS A 628 30.55 -5.44 -26.30
CA LYS A 628 29.80 -6.69 -26.13
C LYS A 628 30.33 -7.44 -24.91
N VAL A 629 29.50 -8.26 -24.26
CA VAL A 629 29.88 -8.98 -23.04
C VAL A 629 30.26 -10.44 -23.34
N PRO A 630 31.55 -10.83 -23.20
CA PRO A 630 31.96 -12.23 -23.28
C PRO A 630 31.39 -13.07 -22.14
N ARG A 631 31.19 -14.36 -22.38
CA ARG A 631 30.63 -15.31 -21.40
C ARG A 631 31.44 -15.38 -20.10
N GLN A 632 32.77 -15.32 -20.15
CA GLN A 632 33.60 -15.32 -18.94
C GLN A 632 33.48 -14.03 -18.12
N ASP A 633 33.26 -12.88 -18.77
CA ASP A 633 33.04 -11.61 -18.07
C ASP A 633 31.67 -11.55 -17.42
N ALA A 634 30.63 -12.09 -18.09
CA ALA A 634 29.32 -12.26 -17.47
C ALA A 634 29.38 -13.13 -16.21
N ALA A 635 30.12 -14.25 -16.26
CA ALA A 635 30.33 -15.11 -15.09
C ALA A 635 31.01 -14.35 -13.94
N LYS A 636 32.03 -13.54 -14.26
CA LYS A 636 32.71 -12.66 -13.30
C LYS A 636 31.74 -11.70 -12.61
N PHE A 637 30.94 -10.96 -13.38
CA PHE A 637 30.02 -9.96 -12.84
C PHE A 637 28.92 -10.59 -11.97
N ILE A 638 28.35 -11.71 -12.39
CA ILE A 638 27.31 -12.44 -11.65
C ILE A 638 27.83 -12.96 -10.31
N VAL A 639 29.01 -13.57 -10.27
CA VAL A 639 29.56 -14.12 -9.03
C VAL A 639 29.96 -12.99 -8.06
N ARG A 640 30.43 -11.85 -8.57
CA ARG A 640 30.66 -10.67 -7.74
C ARG A 640 29.36 -10.11 -7.19
N SER A 641 28.26 -10.10 -7.95
CA SER A 641 26.95 -9.66 -7.46
C SER A 641 26.34 -10.61 -6.42
N LEU A 642 26.76 -11.88 -6.40
CA LEU A 642 26.47 -12.83 -5.31
C LEU A 642 27.33 -12.57 -4.06
N GLY A 643 28.28 -11.64 -4.10
CA GLY A 643 29.23 -11.38 -3.01
C GLY A 643 30.33 -12.45 -2.90
N LEU A 644 30.44 -13.36 -3.88
CA LEU A 644 31.31 -14.54 -3.81
C LEU A 644 32.71 -14.31 -4.39
N LYS A 645 33.10 -13.06 -4.62
CA LYS A 645 34.43 -12.69 -5.15
C LYS A 645 35.57 -13.36 -4.36
N TYR A 646 35.50 -13.29 -3.03
CA TYR A 646 36.54 -13.80 -2.15
C TYR A 646 36.72 -15.32 -2.23
N VAL A 647 35.65 -16.05 -2.58
CA VAL A 647 35.68 -17.49 -2.82
C VAL A 647 36.24 -17.75 -4.23
N ALA A 648 35.70 -17.04 -5.22
CA ALA A 648 36.08 -17.20 -6.63
C ALA A 648 37.56 -16.93 -6.92
N ASP A 649 38.20 -16.03 -6.18
CA ASP A 649 39.61 -15.67 -6.37
C ASP A 649 40.60 -16.73 -5.85
N ILE A 650 40.13 -17.78 -5.17
CA ILE A 650 40.98 -18.89 -4.71
C ILE A 650 41.26 -19.81 -5.91
N ASN A 651 42.05 -19.35 -6.88
CA ASN A 651 42.15 -19.99 -8.20
C ASN A 651 42.57 -21.47 -8.18
N ASP A 652 43.37 -21.89 -7.20
CA ASP A 652 43.99 -23.23 -7.18
C ASP A 652 43.05 -24.36 -6.72
N ILE A 653 41.84 -24.06 -6.23
CA ILE A 653 40.89 -25.09 -5.76
C ILE A 653 39.85 -25.51 -6.82
N TYR A 654 39.81 -24.84 -7.97
CA TYR A 654 38.78 -25.05 -8.99
C TYR A 654 39.30 -25.88 -10.17
N THR A 655 38.60 -26.97 -10.47
CA THR A 655 38.82 -27.78 -11.68
C THR A 655 37.66 -27.58 -12.65
N LEU A 656 37.98 -27.45 -13.94
CA LEU A 656 37.02 -27.26 -15.02
C LEU A 656 37.15 -28.32 -16.10
N ASP A 657 37.73 -29.48 -15.77
CA ASP A 657 38.14 -30.53 -16.72
C ASP A 657 36.96 -31.18 -17.45
N PHE A 658 35.73 -30.90 -17.01
CA PHE A 658 34.49 -31.27 -17.69
C PHE A 658 34.17 -30.36 -18.89
N PHE A 659 34.84 -29.19 -19.02
CA PHE A 659 34.80 -28.37 -20.22
C PHE A 659 35.99 -28.66 -21.14
N LYS A 660 35.69 -28.98 -22.39
CA LYS A 660 36.68 -29.27 -23.45
C LYS A 660 37.55 -28.06 -23.80
N ASP A 661 37.10 -26.85 -23.48
CA ASP A 661 37.78 -25.58 -23.72
C ASP A 661 38.18 -24.87 -22.43
N ALA A 662 38.33 -25.61 -21.32
CA ALA A 662 38.78 -25.05 -20.04
C ALA A 662 40.11 -24.29 -20.12
N ASN A 663 41.00 -24.70 -21.04
CA ASN A 663 42.28 -24.04 -21.29
C ASN A 663 42.16 -22.66 -21.97
N LYS A 664 40.99 -22.31 -22.51
CA LYS A 664 40.71 -20.98 -23.09
C LYS A 664 40.14 -19.99 -22.08
N ILE A 665 39.81 -20.44 -20.87
CA ILE A 665 39.32 -19.59 -19.79
C ILE A 665 40.52 -18.90 -19.15
N ASP A 666 40.44 -17.58 -18.95
CA ASP A 666 41.48 -16.85 -18.21
C ASP A 666 41.69 -17.49 -16.84
N ASN A 667 42.95 -17.70 -16.45
CA ASN A 667 43.29 -18.38 -15.20
C ASN A 667 42.70 -17.69 -13.96
N SER A 668 42.56 -16.36 -14.00
CA SER A 668 41.95 -15.56 -12.93
C SER A 668 40.41 -15.67 -12.87
N LEU A 669 39.78 -16.25 -13.90
CA LEU A 669 38.33 -16.39 -14.00
C LEU A 669 37.83 -17.83 -13.78
N LYS A 670 38.73 -18.78 -13.53
CA LYS A 670 38.37 -20.20 -13.34
C LYS A 670 37.37 -20.39 -12.20
N GLY A 671 37.59 -19.76 -11.05
CA GLY A 671 36.67 -19.87 -9.91
C GLY A 671 35.30 -19.26 -10.21
N TYR A 672 35.26 -18.15 -10.95
CA TYR A 672 34.02 -17.51 -11.37
C TYR A 672 33.20 -18.42 -12.31
N VAL A 673 33.85 -19.03 -13.30
CA VAL A 673 33.19 -19.99 -14.22
C VAL A 673 32.73 -21.24 -13.47
N ALA A 674 33.54 -21.78 -12.55
CA ALA A 674 33.19 -22.94 -11.75
C ALA A 674 31.95 -22.69 -10.88
N ILE A 675 31.85 -21.51 -10.25
CA ILE A 675 30.71 -21.15 -9.40
C ILE A 675 29.44 -21.01 -10.23
N VAL A 676 29.44 -20.28 -11.35
CA VAL A 676 28.21 -20.16 -12.18
C VAL A 676 27.77 -21.49 -12.78
N TYR A 677 28.71 -22.40 -13.05
CA TYR A 677 28.40 -23.76 -13.48
C TYR A 677 27.78 -24.57 -12.34
N GLY A 678 28.42 -24.57 -11.16
CA GLY A 678 27.94 -25.30 -9.98
C GLY A 678 26.58 -24.82 -9.48
N LEU A 679 26.27 -23.54 -9.64
CA LEU A 679 24.96 -22.94 -9.34
C LEU A 679 23.94 -23.10 -10.48
N ASN A 680 24.28 -23.80 -11.57
CA ASN A 680 23.45 -23.97 -12.76
C ASN A 680 23.01 -22.66 -13.44
N ILE A 681 23.72 -21.55 -13.20
CA ILE A 681 23.45 -20.27 -13.84
C ILE A 681 23.93 -20.31 -15.30
N MET A 682 25.17 -20.79 -15.53
CA MET A 682 25.76 -20.94 -16.86
C MET A 682 26.37 -22.34 -17.04
N THR A 683 25.68 -23.20 -17.77
CA THR A 683 26.04 -24.64 -17.90
C THR A 683 26.88 -24.97 -19.15
N GLY A 684 27.07 -24.02 -20.06
CA GLY A 684 27.72 -24.27 -21.35
C GLY A 684 26.84 -25.04 -22.34
N ASN A 685 27.44 -25.51 -23.44
CA ASN A 685 26.77 -26.30 -24.47
C ASN A 685 27.71 -27.40 -25.02
N ASN A 686 27.23 -28.63 -25.13
CA ASN A 686 27.99 -29.78 -25.67
C ASN A 686 29.38 -30.02 -25.05
N GLY A 687 29.54 -29.69 -23.76
CA GLY A 687 30.79 -29.78 -23.01
C GLY A 687 31.77 -28.63 -23.29
N TYR A 688 31.31 -27.50 -23.84
CA TYR A 688 32.09 -26.28 -24.04
C TYR A 688 31.48 -25.12 -23.23
N PHE A 689 32.34 -24.29 -22.62
CA PHE A 689 31.90 -23.06 -21.98
C PHE A 689 31.85 -21.88 -22.95
N ASN A 690 32.72 -21.86 -23.97
CA ASN A 690 32.93 -20.78 -24.94
C ASN A 690 33.28 -19.42 -24.29
N PRO A 691 34.39 -19.31 -23.53
CA PRO A 691 34.67 -18.14 -22.68
C PRO A 691 34.70 -16.80 -23.41
N GLY A 692 35.19 -16.77 -24.65
CA GLY A 692 35.30 -15.54 -25.46
C GLY A 692 34.08 -15.24 -26.36
N GLU A 693 33.05 -16.09 -26.37
CA GLU A 693 31.83 -15.83 -27.14
C GLU A 693 31.00 -14.76 -26.44
N ASN A 694 30.44 -13.82 -27.21
CA ASN A 694 29.61 -12.75 -26.67
C ASN A 694 28.17 -13.23 -26.41
N LEU A 695 27.58 -12.80 -25.30
CA LEU A 695 26.20 -13.12 -24.96
C LEU A 695 25.20 -12.39 -25.86
N THR A 696 24.15 -13.10 -26.27
CA THR A 696 22.95 -12.47 -26.84
C THR A 696 22.00 -11.98 -25.74
N ARG A 697 21.09 -11.07 -26.08
CA ARG A 697 20.04 -10.59 -25.15
C ARG A 697 19.19 -11.74 -24.60
N ALA A 698 18.80 -12.71 -25.45
CA ALA A 698 18.09 -13.92 -25.01
C ALA A 698 18.88 -14.75 -24.00
N GLN A 699 20.18 -14.97 -24.25
CA GLN A 699 21.03 -15.70 -23.31
C GLN A 699 21.15 -14.96 -21.98
N THR A 700 21.31 -13.63 -22.00
CA THR A 700 21.33 -12.82 -20.79
C THR A 700 20.05 -12.94 -19.98
N ALA A 701 18.88 -12.89 -20.64
CA ALA A 701 17.60 -13.04 -19.96
C ALA A 701 17.52 -14.36 -19.19
N SER A 702 17.81 -15.47 -19.85
CA SER A 702 17.79 -16.79 -19.21
C SER A 702 18.84 -16.95 -18.11
N ILE A 703 20.03 -16.35 -18.27
CA ILE A 703 21.07 -16.32 -17.23
C ILE A 703 20.58 -15.57 -16.00
N LEU A 704 19.99 -14.39 -16.17
CA LEU A 704 19.49 -13.57 -15.06
C LEU A 704 18.31 -14.21 -14.33
N VAL A 705 17.40 -14.87 -15.06
CA VAL A 705 16.32 -15.67 -14.43
C VAL A 705 16.90 -16.78 -13.55
N ARG A 706 17.91 -17.51 -14.03
CA ARG A 706 18.58 -18.55 -13.22
C ARG A 706 19.33 -17.96 -12.03
N TYR A 707 20.04 -16.86 -12.22
CA TYR A 707 20.71 -16.11 -11.16
C TYR A 707 19.73 -15.69 -10.05
N LEU A 708 18.56 -15.17 -10.43
CA LEU A 708 17.52 -14.73 -9.49
C LEU A 708 16.84 -15.90 -8.75
N ARG A 709 16.90 -17.11 -9.29
CA ARG A 709 16.39 -18.35 -8.68
C ARG A 709 17.38 -19.01 -7.72
N VAL A 710 18.61 -18.52 -7.61
CA VAL A 710 19.59 -19.08 -6.66
C VAL A 710 19.13 -18.78 -5.22
N GLU A 711 18.87 -19.84 -4.45
CA GLU A 711 18.62 -19.74 -3.01
C GLU A 711 19.96 -19.47 -2.31
N LYS A 712 20.03 -18.36 -1.56
CA LYS A 712 21.24 -17.90 -0.86
C LYS A 712 21.28 -18.37 0.58
#